data_AF-A0A1W2ADL3-F1
#
_entry.id   AF-A0A1W2ADL3-F1
#
_cell.length_a   1.000
_cell.length_b   1.000
_cell.length_c   1.000
_cell.angle_alpha   90.00
_cell.angle_beta   90.00
_cell.angle_gamma   90.00
#
_symmetry.space_group_name_H-M   'P 1'
#
loop_
_entity.id
_entity.type
_entity.pdbx_description
1 polymer ?
#
loop_
_entity_poly.entity_id
_entity_poly.type
_entity_poly.pdbx_seq_one_letter_code
_entity_poly.pdbx_strand_id
1 'polypeptide(L)'
;MKKWIGLALVIVLMCLLPYALADNIVESGQCGDDAYYMLDKNGLLTITGTGRIYIDYFRERKDIKHVVVGEGIMHVDGFSGCSELTQVDLSKSVKEIGSFSFSSCNKLTSIDLSSVCIIWDWAFLNCHNLTTATLSNNLKEIHTAAFQSCHLTSVTLSDSIEYLMLPFSGNSNLIYYIQTCNSYAHKWVLLEGNYDTTIIIQHHQNVVIDPAVEPTETETGLTEGKHCTACGEKIVPQTVIPAQDKKTAFVTRCYELILNRKPDNDGLFYWVSGLLTGSKNASDVINGFISSNEFKNRSLSKDASVELLYKTMLNRSSDVEGKAYWLGKLNAGEPLSTVVNGFCSSNEFKKLCKEYGINPGSGLAVNTDEPNIILEDLVTPEQYEKIKQYVVRCYEHILNKYPDSEELSTWINLLAAKKKGAVDIVYRFFLSDEYKKRNLNNEEFVNALSRSMFGYYAMDKIPSWVREMEAGSTIKEIINEISEYYVFVEMCWEYGMDTGYIIADPRVVPDSITAEQKEKIQGFVTRCYKIILGREPDQKGLEEWVGLLTSGKKAAAEVVYGFLTSTEFKNKKIKDEDIIEILYKAMLGRGSDAKGKAEWLSKLESGYPVGAIINGFCTSTEFRRICEEYGIAPGSVKTEDFKKESQEPTPAPVDPTLLTSARRTINKEKAEEFVQRCYKYILGREADQGGLNDWVKQLTGGQKSLEQVAKGFFASAEFANRNLGNEELVKILYRVLLNREADETGLAEWTQKMNEGTSLDSVIKDMTKSTEYRTIFKKMLE
;
A
#
# COMPACT_ATOMS: atom_id res chain seq x y z
N MET A 1 -42.29 -54.30 12.10
CA MET A 1 -43.05 -53.29 12.88
C MET A 1 -42.54 -51.87 12.67
N LYS A 2 -41.24 -51.55 12.87
CA LYS A 2 -40.71 -50.19 12.67
C LYS A 2 -40.94 -49.57 11.27
N LYS A 3 -40.75 -50.33 10.19
CA LYS A 3 -41.08 -49.89 8.80
C LYS A 3 -42.56 -49.58 8.55
N TRP A 4 -43.47 -50.22 9.30
CA TRP A 4 -44.92 -49.99 9.17
C TRP A 4 -45.42 -48.85 10.05
N ILE A 5 -44.70 -48.54 11.14
CA ILE A 5 -45.01 -47.40 12.01
C ILE A 5 -44.63 -46.07 11.32
N GLY A 6 -43.51 -46.03 10.58
CA GLY A 6 -43.15 -44.87 9.76
C GLY A 6 -44.17 -44.59 8.64
N LEU A 7 -44.60 -45.63 7.92
CA LEU A 7 -45.64 -45.51 6.89
C LEU A 7 -47.00 -45.07 7.49
N ALA A 8 -47.35 -45.58 8.68
CA ALA A 8 -48.57 -45.20 9.37
C ALA A 8 -48.53 -43.74 9.90
N LEU A 9 -47.37 -43.24 10.32
CA LEU A 9 -47.18 -41.84 10.74
C LEU A 9 -47.28 -40.87 9.56
N VAL A 10 -46.76 -41.24 8.39
CA VAL A 10 -46.94 -40.48 7.13
C VAL A 10 -48.42 -40.44 6.74
N ILE A 11 -49.13 -41.56 6.84
CA ILE A 11 -50.59 -41.63 6.57
C ILE A 11 -51.40 -40.82 7.60
N VAL A 12 -51.02 -40.83 8.89
CA VAL A 12 -51.70 -40.04 9.93
C VAL A 12 -51.45 -38.54 9.77
N LEU A 13 -50.27 -38.12 9.30
CA LEU A 13 -50.01 -36.73 8.91
C LEU A 13 -50.80 -36.32 7.66
N MET A 14 -50.98 -37.23 6.69
CA MET A 14 -51.87 -37.00 5.54
C MET A 14 -53.35 -36.85 5.94
N CYS A 15 -53.79 -37.42 7.06
CA CYS A 15 -55.18 -37.33 7.53
C CYS A 15 -55.51 -36.08 8.38
N LEU A 16 -54.51 -35.26 8.76
CA LEU A 16 -54.71 -34.04 9.56
C LEU A 16 -54.45 -32.74 8.80
N LEU A 17 -53.97 -32.80 7.56
CA LEU A 17 -53.93 -31.66 6.66
C LEU A 17 -55.32 -31.42 6.08
N PRO A 18 -55.85 -30.17 6.08
CA PRO A 18 -57.08 -29.89 5.35
C PRO A 18 -56.92 -30.38 3.90
N TYR A 19 -57.92 -31.11 3.40
CA TYR A 19 -58.02 -31.75 2.09
C TYR A 19 -57.58 -30.89 0.87
N ALA A 20 -57.34 -29.59 1.06
CA ALA A 20 -56.82 -28.65 0.07
C ALA A 20 -55.28 -28.73 -0.18
N LEU A 21 -54.49 -29.43 0.64
CA LEU A 21 -53.02 -29.52 0.48
C LEU A 21 -52.54 -30.75 -0.32
N ALA A 22 -53.35 -31.80 -0.43
CA ALA A 22 -52.95 -33.03 -1.13
C ALA A 22 -52.82 -32.87 -2.66
N ASP A 23 -53.60 -31.96 -3.28
CA ASP A 23 -53.58 -31.70 -4.73
C ASP A 23 -52.37 -30.85 -5.20
N ASN A 24 -51.49 -30.43 -4.29
CA ASN A 24 -50.32 -29.61 -4.60
C ASN A 24 -48.99 -30.38 -4.59
N ILE A 25 -48.94 -31.60 -4.05
CA ILE A 25 -47.71 -32.39 -3.93
C ILE A 25 -47.41 -33.06 -5.28
N VAL A 26 -46.22 -32.81 -5.82
CA VAL A 26 -45.76 -33.40 -7.10
C VAL A 26 -44.82 -34.58 -6.89
N GLU A 27 -44.13 -34.63 -5.76
CA GLU A 27 -43.18 -35.70 -5.45
C GLU A 27 -43.08 -35.89 -3.93
N SER A 28 -42.91 -37.13 -3.47
CA SER A 28 -42.59 -37.43 -2.07
C SER A 28 -41.80 -38.73 -1.97
N GLY A 29 -40.99 -38.86 -0.93
CA GLY A 29 -40.13 -40.02 -0.77
C GLY A 29 -39.27 -40.00 0.48
N GLN A 30 -38.37 -40.97 0.57
CA GLN A 30 -37.35 -41.05 1.62
C GLN A 30 -36.02 -40.50 1.07
N CYS A 31 -35.46 -39.48 1.71
CA CYS A 31 -34.21 -38.81 1.32
C CYS A 31 -33.02 -39.15 2.25
N GLY A 32 -33.19 -40.10 3.17
CA GLY A 32 -32.12 -40.68 3.98
C GLY A 32 -32.62 -41.69 5.03
N ASP A 33 -31.76 -42.16 5.92
CA ASP A 33 -32.01 -43.36 6.76
C ASP A 33 -33.26 -43.29 7.65
N ASP A 34 -33.73 -42.08 7.98
CA ASP A 34 -35.03 -41.79 8.63
C ASP A 34 -35.46 -40.35 8.30
N ALA A 35 -35.27 -39.92 7.05
CA ALA A 35 -35.61 -38.59 6.56
C ALA A 35 -36.53 -38.71 5.35
N TYR A 36 -37.62 -37.94 5.34
CA TYR A 36 -38.67 -38.00 4.33
C TYR A 36 -38.94 -36.61 3.78
N TYR A 37 -39.32 -36.53 2.51
CA TYR A 37 -39.62 -35.26 1.86
C TYR A 37 -40.96 -35.27 1.13
N MET A 38 -41.53 -34.07 0.99
CA MET A 38 -42.63 -33.75 0.08
C MET A 38 -42.25 -32.49 -0.69
N LEU A 39 -42.37 -32.53 -2.01
CA LEU A 39 -42.18 -31.40 -2.91
C LEU A 39 -43.52 -31.01 -3.52
N ASP A 40 -43.87 -29.74 -3.42
CA ASP A 40 -45.07 -29.19 -4.04
C ASP A 40 -44.81 -28.60 -5.45
N LYS A 41 -45.89 -28.33 -6.19
CA LYS A 41 -45.84 -27.75 -7.54
C LYS A 41 -45.25 -26.35 -7.62
N ASN A 42 -45.10 -25.66 -6.49
CA ASN A 42 -44.53 -24.32 -6.41
C ASN A 42 -43.02 -24.36 -6.15
N GLY A 43 -42.47 -25.53 -5.79
CA GLY A 43 -41.08 -25.72 -5.46
C GLY A 43 -40.77 -25.67 -3.96
N LEU A 44 -41.79 -25.81 -3.10
CA LEU A 44 -41.61 -25.96 -1.66
C LEU A 44 -41.28 -27.41 -1.33
N LEU A 45 -40.06 -27.64 -0.84
CA LEU A 45 -39.58 -28.92 -0.35
C LEU A 45 -39.64 -28.95 1.19
N THR A 46 -40.53 -29.76 1.74
CA THR A 46 -40.61 -30.00 3.19
C THR A 46 -39.94 -31.30 3.55
N ILE A 47 -38.99 -31.27 4.48
CA ILE A 47 -38.25 -32.44 4.98
C ILE A 47 -38.60 -32.69 6.44
N THR A 48 -38.89 -33.94 6.79
CA THR A 48 -39.28 -34.38 8.12
C THR A 48 -38.56 -35.66 8.51
N GLY A 49 -38.55 -35.97 9.81
CA GLY A 49 -37.95 -37.18 10.34
C GLY A 49 -36.76 -36.87 11.26
N THR A 50 -35.92 -37.86 11.48
CA THR A 50 -34.79 -37.79 12.43
C THR A 50 -33.45 -38.22 11.82
N GLY A 51 -33.47 -38.73 10.58
CA GLY A 51 -32.28 -39.17 9.87
C GLY A 51 -31.49 -38.03 9.22
N ARG A 52 -30.32 -38.38 8.68
CA ARG A 52 -29.53 -37.49 7.81
C ARG A 52 -30.11 -37.46 6.41
N ILE A 53 -29.95 -36.35 5.70
CA ILE A 53 -30.21 -36.26 4.26
C ILE A 53 -28.97 -36.78 3.52
N TYR A 54 -29.11 -37.53 2.43
CA TYR A 54 -27.96 -37.98 1.65
C TYR A 54 -27.37 -36.84 0.76
N ILE A 55 -26.03 -36.76 0.69
CA ILE A 55 -25.20 -35.69 0.07
C ILE A 55 -25.53 -35.30 -1.37
N ASP A 56 -26.16 -36.16 -2.16
CA ASP A 56 -26.50 -35.88 -3.57
C ASP A 56 -28.01 -35.95 -3.88
N TYR A 57 -28.87 -36.11 -2.87
CA TYR A 57 -30.26 -36.47 -3.12
C TYR A 57 -31.05 -35.40 -3.90
N PHE A 58 -30.81 -34.12 -3.58
CA PHE A 58 -31.49 -33.00 -4.23
C PHE A 58 -30.56 -32.20 -5.15
N ARG A 59 -29.39 -32.74 -5.50
CA ARG A 59 -28.37 -32.02 -6.26
C ARG A 59 -28.91 -31.52 -7.60
N GLU A 60 -28.60 -30.27 -7.91
CA GLU A 60 -28.89 -29.59 -9.20
C GLU A 60 -30.39 -29.49 -9.54
N ARG A 61 -31.28 -29.71 -8.57
CA ARG A 61 -32.74 -29.60 -8.73
C ARG A 61 -33.16 -28.13 -8.89
N LYS A 62 -33.70 -27.80 -10.06
CA LYS A 62 -34.16 -26.44 -10.43
C LYS A 62 -35.63 -26.18 -10.10
N ASP A 63 -36.36 -27.22 -9.75
CA ASP A 63 -37.75 -27.15 -9.31
C ASP A 63 -37.86 -26.82 -7.82
N ILE A 64 -36.79 -26.96 -7.03
CA ILE A 64 -36.74 -26.57 -5.62
C ILE A 64 -36.42 -25.07 -5.51
N LYS A 65 -37.31 -24.34 -4.84
CA LYS A 65 -37.19 -22.89 -4.59
C LYS A 65 -37.15 -22.53 -3.11
N HIS A 66 -37.76 -23.36 -2.27
CA HIS A 66 -37.83 -23.16 -0.83
C HIS A 66 -37.67 -24.50 -0.13
N VAL A 67 -36.72 -24.61 0.80
CA VAL A 67 -36.53 -25.79 1.65
C VAL A 67 -36.99 -25.49 3.06
N VAL A 68 -37.81 -26.37 3.64
CA VAL A 68 -38.19 -26.34 5.06
C VAL A 68 -37.72 -27.64 5.71
N VAL A 69 -36.76 -27.54 6.63
CA VAL A 69 -36.22 -28.68 7.39
C VAL A 69 -36.91 -28.73 8.75
N GLY A 70 -37.74 -29.75 8.95
CA GLY A 70 -38.54 -29.93 10.16
C GLY A 70 -37.73 -30.32 11.41
N GLU A 71 -38.40 -30.28 12.56
CA GLU A 71 -37.84 -30.74 13.84
C GLU A 71 -37.42 -32.22 13.76
N GLY A 72 -36.29 -32.55 14.40
CA GLY A 72 -35.72 -33.89 14.47
C GLY A 72 -34.53 -34.12 13.54
N ILE A 73 -34.45 -33.39 12.42
CA ILE A 73 -33.29 -33.43 11.52
C ILE A 73 -32.14 -32.68 12.19
N MET A 74 -30.99 -33.35 12.32
CA MET A 74 -29.78 -32.78 12.94
C MET A 74 -28.69 -32.39 11.95
N HIS A 75 -28.73 -32.94 10.73
CA HIS A 75 -27.68 -32.81 9.72
C HIS A 75 -28.30 -32.57 8.36
N VAL A 76 -27.88 -31.49 7.69
CA VAL A 76 -28.46 -31.03 6.43
C VAL A 76 -27.42 -31.11 5.31
N ASP A 77 -27.82 -31.77 4.23
CA ASP A 77 -27.01 -32.12 3.06
C ASP A 77 -27.88 -32.20 1.80
N GLY A 78 -27.25 -32.22 0.61
CA GLY A 78 -27.94 -32.65 -0.61
C GLY A 78 -28.39 -31.59 -1.59
N PHE A 79 -28.21 -30.29 -1.35
CA PHE A 79 -28.78 -29.20 -2.17
C PHE A 79 -27.77 -28.49 -3.07
N SER A 80 -26.58 -29.07 -3.26
CA SER A 80 -25.57 -28.52 -4.18
C SER A 80 -26.17 -28.26 -5.56
N GLY A 81 -26.01 -27.05 -6.10
CA GLY A 81 -26.43 -26.68 -7.44
C GLY A 81 -27.93 -26.41 -7.59
N CYS A 82 -28.72 -26.39 -6.51
CA CYS A 82 -30.12 -25.93 -6.54
C CYS A 82 -30.19 -24.43 -6.87
N SER A 83 -29.99 -24.07 -8.14
CA SER A 83 -29.78 -22.69 -8.58
C SER A 83 -31.02 -21.80 -8.45
N GLU A 84 -32.20 -22.41 -8.28
CA GLU A 84 -33.47 -21.72 -8.10
C GLU A 84 -33.87 -21.55 -6.63
N LEU A 85 -33.08 -22.10 -5.69
CA LEU A 85 -33.31 -22.02 -4.26
C LEU A 85 -33.15 -20.59 -3.75
N THR A 86 -34.24 -20.00 -3.27
CA THR A 86 -34.28 -18.63 -2.72
C THR A 86 -34.36 -18.59 -1.20
N GLN A 87 -34.85 -19.66 -0.56
CA GLN A 87 -35.11 -19.68 0.88
C GLN A 87 -34.85 -21.06 1.49
N VAL A 88 -34.27 -21.09 2.69
CA VAL A 88 -34.07 -22.28 3.50
C VAL A 88 -34.45 -21.97 4.94
N ASP A 89 -35.43 -22.68 5.48
CA ASP A 89 -35.84 -22.59 6.88
C ASP A 89 -35.36 -23.82 7.63
N LEU A 90 -34.46 -23.63 8.59
CA LEU A 90 -33.91 -24.69 9.43
C LEU A 90 -34.61 -24.73 10.79
N SER A 91 -34.94 -25.93 11.27
CA SER A 91 -35.42 -26.12 12.64
C SER A 91 -34.29 -25.95 13.68
N LYS A 92 -34.69 -25.85 14.96
CA LYS A 92 -33.72 -25.69 16.06
C LYS A 92 -32.89 -26.95 16.34
N SER A 93 -33.34 -28.10 15.83
CA SER A 93 -32.64 -29.37 15.97
C SER A 93 -31.43 -29.51 15.04
N VAL A 94 -31.35 -28.73 13.96
CA VAL A 94 -30.22 -28.78 13.03
C VAL A 94 -28.94 -28.32 13.75
N LYS A 95 -27.89 -29.14 13.71
CA LYS A 95 -26.59 -28.89 14.33
C LYS A 95 -25.44 -28.82 13.34
N GLU A 96 -25.60 -29.43 12.17
CA GLU A 96 -24.52 -29.53 11.19
C GLU A 96 -25.04 -29.24 9.78
N ILE A 97 -24.28 -28.43 9.05
CA ILE A 97 -24.39 -28.28 7.59
C ILE A 97 -23.19 -28.98 6.99
N GLY A 98 -23.43 -30.04 6.21
CA GLY A 98 -22.37 -30.87 5.64
C GLY A 98 -21.62 -30.22 4.48
N SER A 99 -20.71 -31.00 3.89
CA SER A 99 -19.86 -30.51 2.82
C SER A 99 -20.66 -30.32 1.53
N PHE A 100 -20.43 -29.21 0.84
CA PHE A 100 -21.14 -28.84 -0.39
C PHE A 100 -22.67 -28.71 -0.28
N SER A 101 -23.28 -28.78 0.92
CA SER A 101 -24.73 -28.94 1.07
C SER A 101 -25.56 -27.91 0.30
N PHE A 102 -25.07 -26.68 0.16
CA PHE A 102 -25.71 -25.58 -0.57
C PHE A 102 -24.76 -24.93 -1.59
N SER A 103 -23.69 -25.61 -2.02
CA SER A 103 -22.75 -25.05 -3.00
C SER A 103 -23.50 -24.62 -4.27
N SER A 104 -23.18 -23.45 -4.81
CA SER A 104 -23.76 -22.91 -6.05
C SER A 104 -25.29 -22.70 -6.00
N CYS A 105 -25.87 -22.50 -4.81
CA CYS A 105 -27.25 -22.04 -4.63
C CYS A 105 -27.36 -20.53 -4.90
N ASN A 106 -27.17 -20.14 -6.15
CA ASN A 106 -26.92 -18.76 -6.56
C ASN A 106 -28.08 -17.78 -6.30
N LYS A 107 -29.30 -18.22 -6.01
CA LYS A 107 -30.43 -17.34 -5.68
C LYS A 107 -30.69 -17.18 -4.18
N LEU A 108 -29.96 -17.92 -3.33
CA LEU A 108 -30.10 -17.82 -1.88
C LEU A 108 -29.46 -16.51 -1.42
N THR A 109 -30.24 -15.62 -0.80
CA THR A 109 -29.78 -14.29 -0.39
C THR A 109 -29.41 -14.19 1.08
N SER A 110 -30.02 -15.04 1.91
CA SER A 110 -29.82 -15.10 3.35
C SER A 110 -29.93 -16.53 3.86
N ILE A 111 -29.25 -16.84 4.97
CA ILE A 111 -29.38 -18.11 5.68
C ILE A 111 -29.32 -17.88 7.20
N ASP A 112 -30.26 -18.48 7.94
CA ASP A 112 -30.23 -18.51 9.40
C ASP A 112 -29.56 -19.79 9.88
N LEU A 113 -28.39 -19.67 10.49
CA LEU A 113 -27.58 -20.76 11.05
C LEU A 113 -27.50 -20.64 12.58
N SER A 114 -28.46 -19.96 13.22
CA SER A 114 -28.46 -19.70 14.67
C SER A 114 -28.52 -20.96 15.54
N SER A 115 -28.97 -22.10 15.00
CA SER A 115 -29.02 -23.40 15.69
C SER A 115 -27.79 -24.30 15.46
N VAL A 116 -26.94 -23.94 14.48
CA VAL A 116 -25.85 -24.77 13.94
C VAL A 116 -24.57 -24.67 14.77
N CYS A 117 -23.89 -25.81 14.96
CA CYS A 117 -22.65 -25.95 15.70
C CYS A 117 -21.42 -26.19 14.80
N ILE A 118 -21.60 -26.79 13.62
CA ILE A 118 -20.51 -27.10 12.68
C ILE A 118 -20.96 -26.80 11.25
N ILE A 119 -20.09 -26.12 10.49
CA ILE A 119 -20.25 -25.89 9.06
C ILE A 119 -19.04 -26.51 8.35
N TRP A 120 -19.29 -27.53 7.54
CA TRP A 120 -18.25 -28.33 6.87
C TRP A 120 -17.75 -27.67 5.56
N ASP A 121 -16.72 -28.28 4.96
CA ASP A 121 -16.00 -27.71 3.81
C ASP A 121 -16.93 -27.38 2.62
N TRP A 122 -16.74 -26.21 2.02
CA TRP A 122 -17.48 -25.74 0.83
C TRP A 122 -19.02 -25.73 0.95
N ALA A 123 -19.58 -25.76 2.16
CA ALA A 123 -21.04 -25.83 2.40
C ALA A 123 -21.86 -24.81 1.58
N PHE A 124 -21.38 -23.59 1.41
CA PHE A 124 -22.00 -22.48 0.66
C PHE A 124 -21.07 -21.92 -0.44
N LEU A 125 -20.14 -22.74 -0.95
CA LEU A 125 -19.21 -22.32 -2.00
C LEU A 125 -19.97 -21.73 -3.21
N ASN A 126 -19.53 -20.57 -3.70
CA ASN A 126 -20.10 -19.86 -4.86
C ASN A 126 -21.58 -19.48 -4.73
N CYS A 127 -22.13 -19.35 -3.52
CA CYS A 127 -23.45 -18.74 -3.33
C CYS A 127 -23.40 -17.22 -3.54
N HIS A 128 -23.26 -16.77 -4.80
CA HIS A 128 -22.94 -15.38 -5.14
C HIS A 128 -23.98 -14.34 -4.71
N ASN A 129 -25.23 -14.70 -4.44
CA ASN A 129 -26.21 -13.74 -3.91
C ASN A 129 -26.35 -13.80 -2.39
N LEU A 130 -25.65 -14.70 -1.70
CA LEU A 130 -25.69 -14.83 -0.25
C LEU A 130 -24.96 -13.64 0.38
N THR A 131 -25.74 -12.71 0.91
CA THR A 131 -25.22 -11.45 1.48
C THR A 131 -25.28 -11.40 3.01
N THR A 132 -26.08 -12.30 3.60
CA THR A 132 -26.29 -12.38 5.04
C THR A 132 -26.30 -13.83 5.51
N ALA A 133 -25.55 -14.12 6.57
CA ALA A 133 -25.56 -15.40 7.26
C ALA A 133 -25.57 -15.15 8.77
N THR A 134 -26.64 -15.58 9.45
CA THR A 134 -26.74 -15.44 10.91
C THR A 134 -26.07 -16.64 11.56
N LEU A 135 -24.88 -16.43 12.15
CA LEU A 135 -24.10 -17.49 12.80
C LEU A 135 -24.54 -17.68 14.27
N SER A 136 -24.47 -18.91 14.77
CA SER A 136 -24.82 -19.23 16.15
C SER A 136 -23.77 -18.74 17.15
N ASN A 137 -24.21 -18.30 18.33
CA ASN A 137 -23.34 -18.10 19.49
C ASN A 137 -22.77 -19.41 20.07
N ASN A 138 -23.25 -20.57 19.60
CA ASN A 138 -22.72 -21.89 19.95
C ASN A 138 -21.96 -22.55 18.79
N LEU A 139 -21.69 -21.80 17.71
CA LEU A 139 -20.92 -22.29 16.57
C LEU A 139 -19.48 -22.59 17.03
N LYS A 140 -19.02 -23.81 16.76
CA LYS A 140 -17.69 -24.29 17.17
C LYS A 140 -16.71 -24.26 16.03
N GLU A 141 -17.15 -24.67 14.84
CA GLU A 141 -16.25 -24.94 13.73
C GLU A 141 -16.81 -24.42 12.41
N ILE A 142 -15.97 -23.70 11.65
CA ILE A 142 -16.22 -23.34 10.26
C ILE A 142 -15.03 -23.80 9.42
N HIS A 143 -15.28 -24.80 8.58
CA HIS A 143 -14.26 -25.53 7.83
C HIS A 143 -13.91 -24.85 6.50
N THR A 144 -13.06 -25.50 5.71
CA THR A 144 -12.36 -24.94 4.55
C THR A 144 -13.34 -24.32 3.56
N ALA A 145 -13.14 -23.04 3.27
CA ALA A 145 -13.86 -22.34 2.20
C ALA A 145 -15.41 -22.47 2.29
N ALA A 146 -15.95 -22.65 3.50
CA ALA A 146 -17.38 -22.90 3.72
C ALA A 146 -18.29 -21.82 3.10
N PHE A 147 -17.85 -20.58 3.04
CA PHE A 147 -18.53 -19.43 2.43
C PHE A 147 -17.70 -18.81 1.31
N GLN A 148 -16.85 -19.60 0.64
CA GLN A 148 -15.99 -19.05 -0.41
C GLN A 148 -16.80 -18.44 -1.56
N SER A 149 -16.38 -17.27 -2.01
CA SER A 149 -17.02 -16.53 -3.12
C SER A 149 -18.52 -16.26 -2.91
N CYS A 150 -18.94 -16.17 -1.65
CA CYS A 150 -20.18 -15.50 -1.28
C CYS A 150 -20.01 -13.98 -1.33
N HIS A 151 -21.10 -13.23 -1.19
CA HIS A 151 -21.07 -11.76 -1.06
C HIS A 151 -21.49 -11.31 0.33
N LEU A 152 -21.06 -12.06 1.36
CA LEU A 152 -21.38 -11.72 2.75
C LEU A 152 -20.86 -10.32 3.07
N THR A 153 -21.75 -9.49 3.61
CA THR A 153 -21.42 -8.10 3.97
C THR A 153 -20.82 -8.00 5.37
N SER A 154 -21.27 -8.86 6.28
CA SER A 154 -20.73 -8.98 7.63
C SER A 154 -20.98 -10.35 8.21
N VAL A 155 -20.13 -10.74 9.17
CA VAL A 155 -20.33 -11.92 10.02
C VAL A 155 -20.01 -11.58 11.46
N THR A 156 -20.77 -12.15 12.39
CA THR A 156 -20.47 -12.09 13.82
C THR A 156 -19.83 -13.41 14.25
N LEU A 157 -18.62 -13.36 14.77
CA LEU A 157 -17.90 -14.51 15.32
C LEU A 157 -17.90 -14.43 16.83
N SER A 158 -18.53 -15.42 17.46
CA SER A 158 -18.61 -15.56 18.91
C SER A 158 -17.31 -16.07 19.51
N ASP A 159 -17.23 -16.02 20.84
CA ASP A 159 -16.16 -16.60 21.63
C ASP A 159 -16.21 -18.14 21.71
N SER A 160 -17.29 -18.77 21.24
CA SER A 160 -17.44 -20.22 21.17
C SER A 160 -16.64 -20.89 20.05
N ILE A 161 -16.14 -20.10 19.08
CA ILE A 161 -15.42 -20.61 17.91
C ILE A 161 -14.07 -21.19 18.33
N GLU A 162 -13.81 -22.43 17.95
CA GLU A 162 -12.61 -23.21 18.26
C GLU A 162 -11.81 -23.58 17.01
N TYR A 163 -12.42 -23.52 15.82
CA TYR A 163 -11.78 -23.85 14.56
C TYR A 163 -12.29 -22.99 13.38
N LEU A 164 -11.35 -22.38 12.65
CA LEU A 164 -11.59 -21.62 11.42
C LEU A 164 -10.53 -21.98 10.37
N MET A 165 -10.93 -22.40 9.18
CA MET A 165 -10.02 -22.69 8.07
C MET A 165 -10.41 -21.88 6.83
N LEU A 166 -9.88 -20.66 6.69
CA LEU A 166 -10.15 -19.73 5.56
C LEU A 166 -11.61 -19.75 5.04
N PRO A 167 -12.64 -19.71 5.90
CA PRO A 167 -14.00 -20.03 5.48
C PRO A 167 -14.62 -18.96 4.58
N PHE A 168 -14.13 -17.72 4.63
CA PHE A 168 -14.72 -16.57 3.94
C PHE A 168 -13.90 -16.08 2.73
N SER A 169 -13.01 -16.90 2.18
CA SER A 169 -12.19 -16.52 1.01
C SER A 169 -13.04 -16.00 -0.15
N GLY A 170 -12.64 -14.91 -0.80
CA GLY A 170 -13.41 -14.32 -1.92
C GLY A 170 -14.65 -13.49 -1.52
N ASN A 171 -14.91 -13.27 -0.23
CA ASN A 171 -15.88 -12.26 0.21
C ASN A 171 -15.18 -10.89 0.30
N SER A 172 -15.43 -10.02 -0.66
CA SER A 172 -14.86 -8.66 -0.70
C SER A 172 -15.57 -7.73 0.31
N ASN A 173 -14.81 -6.90 1.03
CA ASN A 173 -15.33 -5.94 2.01
C ASN A 173 -16.10 -6.56 3.20
N LEU A 174 -15.85 -7.83 3.53
CA LEU A 174 -16.51 -8.47 4.67
C LEU A 174 -16.13 -7.78 5.99
N ILE A 175 -17.14 -7.41 6.79
CA ILE A 175 -16.95 -6.86 8.13
C ILE A 175 -17.03 -7.99 9.16
N TYR A 176 -15.98 -8.14 9.97
CA TYR A 176 -15.97 -9.06 11.10
C TYR A 176 -16.40 -8.34 12.38
N TYR A 177 -17.53 -8.76 12.94
CA TYR A 177 -17.89 -8.43 14.31
C TYR A 177 -17.34 -9.52 15.24
N ILE A 178 -16.31 -9.17 16.00
CA ILE A 178 -15.70 -10.06 16.97
C ILE A 178 -16.31 -9.78 18.34
N GLN A 179 -16.95 -10.78 18.91
CA GLN A 179 -17.68 -10.62 20.17
C GLN A 179 -16.75 -10.20 21.32
N THR A 180 -15.57 -10.82 21.40
CA THR A 180 -14.62 -10.64 22.51
C THR A 180 -13.18 -10.54 22.00
N CYS A 181 -12.44 -9.51 22.43
CA CYS A 181 -11.02 -9.38 22.11
C CYS A 181 -10.19 -10.56 22.64
N ASN A 182 -9.10 -10.91 21.96
CA ASN A 182 -8.18 -12.00 22.29
C ASN A 182 -8.80 -13.42 22.26
N SER A 183 -10.05 -13.57 21.79
CA SER A 183 -10.65 -14.87 21.47
C SER A 183 -9.91 -15.57 20.32
N TYR A 184 -10.16 -16.86 20.12
CA TYR A 184 -9.62 -17.59 18.96
C TYR A 184 -10.00 -16.90 17.64
N ALA A 185 -11.28 -16.51 17.49
CA ALA A 185 -11.76 -15.77 16.33
C ALA A 185 -11.03 -14.42 16.13
N HIS A 186 -10.78 -13.67 17.22
CA HIS A 186 -10.01 -12.43 17.13
C HIS A 186 -8.61 -12.66 16.57
N LYS A 187 -7.87 -13.62 17.15
CA LYS A 187 -6.51 -13.96 16.73
C LYS A 187 -6.48 -14.45 15.30
N TRP A 188 -7.44 -15.29 14.93
CA TRP A 188 -7.57 -15.82 13.60
C TRP A 188 -7.83 -14.71 12.57
N VAL A 189 -8.74 -13.77 12.81
CA VAL A 189 -8.99 -12.69 11.84
C VAL A 189 -7.77 -11.77 11.70
N LEU A 190 -7.00 -11.53 12.76
CA LEU A 190 -5.75 -10.78 12.66
C LEU A 190 -4.68 -11.52 11.85
N LEU A 191 -4.61 -12.85 11.97
CA LEU A 191 -3.57 -13.68 11.36
C LEU A 191 -3.94 -14.27 9.99
N GLU A 192 -5.21 -14.43 9.67
CA GLU A 192 -5.67 -15.20 8.52
C GLU A 192 -6.90 -14.54 7.85
N GLY A 193 -7.36 -13.40 8.38
CA GLY A 193 -8.41 -12.59 7.80
C GLY A 193 -7.96 -11.93 6.50
N ASN A 194 -8.92 -11.65 5.60
CA ASN A 194 -8.64 -10.99 4.34
C ASN A 194 -8.10 -9.56 4.59
N TYR A 195 -7.04 -9.16 3.89
CA TYR A 195 -6.27 -7.93 4.15
C TYR A 195 -7.09 -6.62 4.02
N ASP A 196 -8.26 -6.67 3.37
CA ASP A 196 -9.20 -5.55 3.22
C ASP A 196 -10.38 -5.59 4.19
N THR A 197 -10.30 -6.36 5.27
CA THR A 197 -11.44 -6.56 6.19
C THR A 197 -11.50 -5.53 7.31
N THR A 198 -12.72 -5.06 7.58
CA THR A 198 -12.98 -4.22 8.77
C THR A 198 -13.24 -5.12 9.96
N ILE A 199 -12.46 -4.95 11.03
CA ILE A 199 -12.64 -5.70 12.28
C ILE A 199 -13.27 -4.75 13.30
N ILE A 200 -14.41 -5.15 13.84
CA ILE A 200 -15.11 -4.43 14.92
C ILE A 200 -15.13 -5.33 16.14
N ILE A 201 -14.42 -4.93 17.18
CA ILE A 201 -14.41 -5.61 18.47
C ILE A 201 -15.57 -5.06 19.31
N GLN A 202 -16.51 -5.92 19.69
CA GLN A 202 -17.68 -5.49 20.46
C GLN A 202 -17.37 -5.33 21.95
N HIS A 203 -16.47 -6.16 22.50
CA HIS A 203 -16.08 -6.10 23.90
C HIS A 203 -14.55 -6.21 24.08
N HIS A 204 -13.96 -5.19 24.69
CA HIS A 204 -12.56 -5.19 25.13
C HIS A 204 -12.45 -5.68 26.58
N GLN A 205 -11.49 -6.56 26.85
CA GLN A 205 -11.18 -7.07 28.19
C GLN A 205 -10.04 -6.27 28.82
N ASN A 206 -10.08 -6.09 30.15
CA ASN A 206 -8.98 -5.50 30.93
C ASN A 206 -8.53 -4.11 30.42
N VAL A 207 -9.47 -3.18 30.33
CA VAL A 207 -9.19 -1.77 30.00
C VAL A 207 -8.47 -1.10 31.16
N VAL A 208 -7.30 -0.53 30.89
CA VAL A 208 -6.48 0.20 31.85
C VAL A 208 -6.43 1.68 31.48
N ILE A 209 -6.38 2.54 32.50
CA ILE A 209 -6.28 3.99 32.36
C ILE A 209 -4.80 4.36 32.30
N ASP A 210 -4.44 5.12 31.27
CA ASP A 210 -3.14 5.76 31.11
C ASP A 210 -3.19 7.13 31.78
N PRO A 211 -2.53 7.35 32.93
CA PRO A 211 -2.68 8.59 33.68
C PRO A 211 -2.15 9.81 32.91
N ALA A 212 -2.80 10.95 33.09
CA ALA A 212 -2.33 12.23 32.55
C ALA A 212 -0.96 12.63 33.14
N VAL A 213 -0.17 13.36 32.34
CA VAL A 213 1.12 13.93 32.71
C VAL A 213 1.05 15.44 32.48
N GLU A 214 1.25 16.25 33.52
CA GLU A 214 1.25 17.71 33.38
C GLU A 214 2.50 18.21 32.62
N PRO A 215 2.39 19.22 31.72
CA PRO A 215 3.55 19.82 31.07
C PRO A 215 4.40 20.62 32.08
N THR A 216 5.71 20.69 31.84
CA THR A 216 6.65 21.52 32.62
C THR A 216 7.19 22.68 31.79
N GLU A 217 8.07 23.51 32.37
CA GLU A 217 8.75 24.60 31.64
C GLU A 217 9.66 24.08 30.51
N THR A 218 10.07 22.82 30.54
CA THR A 218 11.04 22.23 29.59
C THR A 218 10.56 20.97 28.90
N GLU A 219 9.51 20.31 29.41
CA GLU A 219 8.99 19.04 28.89
C GLU A 219 7.50 19.13 28.61
N THR A 220 7.06 18.46 27.55
CA THR A 220 5.65 18.35 27.16
C THR A 220 4.88 17.41 28.10
N GLY A 221 3.60 17.68 28.34
CA GLY A 221 2.68 16.81 29.08
C GLY A 221 1.91 15.84 28.18
N LEU A 222 1.02 15.04 28.79
CA LEU A 222 0.11 14.10 28.15
C LEU A 222 -1.29 14.19 28.79
N THR A 223 -2.35 14.07 28.01
CA THR A 223 -3.72 13.90 28.53
C THR A 223 -3.94 12.48 29.07
N GLU A 224 -5.01 12.26 29.85
CA GLU A 224 -5.40 10.91 30.29
C GLU A 224 -5.87 10.07 29.09
N GLY A 225 -5.44 8.82 29.03
CA GLY A 225 -5.81 7.85 27.99
C GLY A 225 -6.36 6.55 28.58
N LYS A 226 -6.74 5.63 27.70
CA LYS A 226 -7.17 4.26 28.03
C LYS A 226 -6.72 3.30 26.95
N HIS A 227 -6.25 2.13 27.33
CA HIS A 227 -5.95 1.04 26.40
C HIS A 227 -6.47 -0.30 26.91
N CYS A 228 -6.68 -1.23 25.99
CA CYS A 228 -6.96 -2.63 26.30
C CYS A 228 -5.64 -3.35 26.60
N THR A 229 -5.42 -3.85 27.81
CA THR A 229 -4.18 -4.61 28.10
C THR A 229 -4.10 -5.95 27.38
N ALA A 230 -5.24 -6.51 26.98
CA ALA A 230 -5.29 -7.80 26.30
C ALA A 230 -4.95 -7.72 24.80
N CYS A 231 -5.24 -6.59 24.13
CA CYS A 231 -5.00 -6.44 22.69
C CYS A 231 -4.20 -5.18 22.31
N GLY A 232 -3.81 -4.34 23.26
CA GLY A 232 -3.02 -3.12 23.03
C GLY A 232 -3.79 -1.95 22.42
N GLU A 233 -5.05 -2.15 22.02
CA GLU A 233 -5.85 -1.13 21.35
C GLU A 233 -6.04 0.12 22.23
N LYS A 234 -5.77 1.31 21.67
CA LYS A 234 -5.94 2.59 22.35
C LYS A 234 -7.40 3.02 22.25
N ILE A 235 -8.17 2.73 23.31
CA ILE A 235 -9.59 3.06 23.40
C ILE A 235 -9.79 4.57 23.55
N VAL A 236 -8.93 5.23 24.33
CA VAL A 236 -8.83 6.70 24.42
C VAL A 236 -7.35 7.06 24.27
N PRO A 237 -6.92 7.63 23.14
CA PRO A 237 -5.50 7.96 22.94
C PRO A 237 -5.08 9.15 23.82
N GLN A 238 -3.89 9.07 24.43
CA GLN A 238 -3.25 10.24 25.04
C GLN A 238 -2.78 11.21 23.97
N THR A 239 -2.91 12.51 24.23
CA THR A 239 -2.47 13.61 23.38
C THR A 239 -1.42 14.47 24.08
N VAL A 240 -0.48 15.02 23.32
CA VAL A 240 0.66 15.79 23.85
C VAL A 240 0.25 17.23 24.19
N ILE A 241 0.70 17.72 25.36
CA ILE A 241 0.49 19.08 25.84
C ILE A 241 1.83 19.86 25.73
N PRO A 242 1.90 21.00 25.02
CA PRO A 242 3.15 21.77 24.85
C PRO A 242 3.78 22.28 26.16
N ALA A 243 5.11 22.38 26.22
CA ALA A 243 5.87 22.94 27.35
C ALA A 243 5.63 24.45 27.53
N GLN A 244 5.69 24.95 28.78
CA GLN A 244 5.44 26.36 29.12
C GLN A 244 6.69 27.27 29.04
N ASP A 245 7.46 27.20 27.96
CA ASP A 245 8.75 27.91 27.83
C ASP A 245 8.66 29.33 27.22
N LYS A 246 9.78 30.08 27.21
CA LYS A 246 9.85 31.43 26.60
C LYS A 246 9.52 31.42 25.10
N LYS A 247 9.78 30.34 24.37
CA LYS A 247 9.45 30.25 22.94
C LYS A 247 7.94 30.12 22.75
N THR A 248 7.26 29.37 23.63
CA THR A 248 5.79 29.34 23.73
C THR A 248 5.20 30.73 23.95
N ALA A 249 5.81 31.56 24.79
CA ALA A 249 5.37 32.95 24.99
C ALA A 249 5.51 33.82 23.71
N PHE A 250 6.58 33.64 22.93
CA PHE A 250 6.76 34.35 21.65
C PHE A 250 5.72 33.94 20.61
N VAL A 251 5.45 32.64 20.46
CA VAL A 251 4.41 32.15 19.54
C VAL A 251 3.02 32.60 19.98
N THR A 252 2.74 32.55 21.29
CA THR A 252 1.48 33.07 21.86
C THR A 252 1.29 34.55 21.55
N ARG A 253 2.35 35.35 21.68
CA ARG A 253 2.35 36.76 21.28
C ARG A 253 1.98 36.95 19.79
N CYS A 254 2.47 36.08 18.90
CA CYS A 254 2.09 36.12 17.48
C CYS A 254 0.60 35.81 17.27
N TYR A 255 0.03 34.82 17.95
CA TYR A 255 -1.41 34.55 17.91
C TYR A 255 -2.24 35.74 18.40
N GLU A 256 -1.87 36.29 19.55
CA GLU A 256 -2.65 37.36 20.18
C GLU A 256 -2.57 38.68 19.41
N LEU A 257 -1.40 39.03 18.86
CA LEU A 257 -1.24 40.27 18.12
C LEU A 257 -1.61 40.10 16.64
N ILE A 258 -1.00 39.14 15.95
CA ILE A 258 -1.16 38.98 14.49
C ILE A 258 -2.53 38.41 14.14
N LEU A 259 -3.07 37.47 14.91
CA LEU A 259 -4.37 36.84 14.61
C LEU A 259 -5.50 37.33 15.50
N ASN A 260 -5.21 38.03 16.61
CA ASN A 260 -6.20 38.54 17.55
C ASN A 260 -7.04 37.44 18.21
N ARG A 261 -6.39 36.32 18.55
CA ARG A 261 -6.99 35.21 19.31
C ARG A 261 -5.95 34.49 20.16
N LYS A 262 -6.42 33.62 21.06
CA LYS A 262 -5.57 32.66 21.75
C LYS A 262 -5.16 31.51 20.80
N PRO A 263 -3.97 30.92 20.99
CA PRO A 263 -3.55 29.75 20.23
C PRO A 263 -4.46 28.54 20.50
N ASP A 264 -4.61 27.70 19.48
CA ASP A 264 -5.04 26.30 19.63
C ASP A 264 -3.83 25.39 19.91
N ASN A 265 -4.06 24.23 20.51
CA ASN A 265 -2.98 23.35 20.97
C ASN A 265 -2.10 22.85 19.83
N ASP A 266 -2.70 22.46 18.70
CA ASP A 266 -1.99 21.88 17.55
C ASP A 266 -1.10 22.92 16.86
N GLY A 267 -1.65 24.12 16.60
CA GLY A 267 -0.90 25.23 16.03
C GLY A 267 0.21 25.73 16.95
N LEU A 268 -0.05 25.85 18.25
CA LEU A 268 0.98 26.22 19.22
C LEU A 268 2.11 25.20 19.24
N PHE A 269 1.77 23.92 19.29
CA PHE A 269 2.74 22.83 19.27
C PHE A 269 3.61 22.86 18.01
N TYR A 270 3.00 23.03 16.83
CA TYR A 270 3.72 23.09 15.55
C TYR A 270 4.79 24.19 15.53
N TRP A 271 4.41 25.41 15.89
CA TRP A 271 5.33 26.55 15.86
C TRP A 271 6.40 26.47 16.94
N VAL A 272 6.03 26.07 18.16
CA VAL A 272 6.97 25.95 19.29
C VAL A 272 7.97 24.83 19.05
N SER A 273 7.52 23.66 18.56
CA SER A 273 8.41 22.55 18.21
C SER A 273 9.41 22.95 17.12
N GLY A 274 8.96 23.73 16.13
CA GLY A 274 9.86 24.31 15.12
C GLY A 274 10.97 25.18 15.71
N LEU A 275 10.63 26.03 16.69
CA LEU A 275 11.60 26.89 17.37
C LEU A 275 12.53 26.12 18.33
N LEU A 276 12.03 25.07 18.99
CA LEU A 276 12.81 24.23 19.89
C LEU A 276 13.84 23.38 19.14
N THR A 277 13.43 22.80 18.00
CA THR A 277 14.29 21.97 17.14
C THR A 277 15.26 22.81 16.30
N GLY A 278 15.06 24.13 16.22
CA GLY A 278 15.82 25.02 15.35
C GLY A 278 15.44 24.92 13.87
N SER A 279 14.43 24.12 13.51
CA SER A 279 13.92 24.02 12.14
C SER A 279 13.17 25.27 11.68
N LYS A 280 12.76 26.13 12.62
CA LYS A 280 12.16 27.44 12.37
C LYS A 280 12.86 28.52 13.17
N ASN A 281 12.85 29.73 12.63
CA ASN A 281 13.30 30.95 13.28
C ASN A 281 12.11 31.93 13.49
N ALA A 282 12.34 33.05 14.18
CA ALA A 282 11.30 34.03 14.49
C ALA A 282 10.61 34.59 13.22
N SER A 283 11.38 34.80 12.15
CA SER A 283 10.85 35.30 10.88
C SER A 283 9.96 34.28 10.17
N ASP A 284 10.26 32.99 10.25
CA ASP A 284 9.43 31.92 9.67
C ASP A 284 8.05 31.87 10.35
N VAL A 285 8.04 31.99 11.68
CA VAL A 285 6.79 32.06 12.47
C VAL A 285 5.98 33.27 12.04
N ILE A 286 6.57 34.47 12.07
CA ILE A 286 5.84 35.70 11.74
C ILE A 286 5.33 35.68 10.28
N ASN A 287 6.14 35.22 9.33
CA ASN A 287 5.76 35.11 7.92
C ASN A 287 4.61 34.11 7.70
N GLY A 288 4.61 32.99 8.42
CA GLY A 288 3.51 32.03 8.39
C GLY A 288 2.19 32.67 8.82
N PHE A 289 2.22 33.50 9.86
CA PHE A 289 1.02 34.16 10.37
C PHE A 289 0.51 35.24 9.43
N ILE A 290 1.36 36.15 8.94
CA ILE A 290 0.93 37.23 8.03
C ILE A 290 0.53 36.73 6.64
N SER A 291 1.00 35.54 6.23
CA SER A 291 0.62 34.92 4.96
C SER A 291 -0.70 34.13 5.05
N SER A 292 -1.16 33.83 6.26
CA SER A 292 -2.35 33.02 6.51
C SER A 292 -3.64 33.70 6.02
N ASN A 293 -4.63 32.88 5.66
CA ASN A 293 -5.97 33.38 5.34
C ASN A 293 -6.62 34.06 6.56
N GLU A 294 -6.30 33.61 7.78
CA GLU A 294 -6.81 34.22 9.01
C GLU A 294 -6.35 35.68 9.14
N PHE A 295 -5.07 35.97 8.90
CA PHE A 295 -4.57 37.35 8.88
C PHE A 295 -5.20 38.18 7.76
N LYS A 296 -5.28 37.62 6.53
CA LYS A 296 -5.89 38.31 5.38
C LYS A 296 -7.36 38.67 5.64
N ASN A 297 -8.09 37.78 6.29
CA ASN A 297 -9.50 37.97 6.64
C ASN A 297 -9.73 39.11 7.65
N ARG A 298 -8.71 39.51 8.41
CA ARG A 298 -8.80 40.69 9.29
C ARG A 298 -8.92 42.01 8.52
N SER A 299 -8.62 42.02 7.21
CA SER A 299 -8.78 43.18 6.33
C SER A 299 -8.17 44.47 6.90
N LEU A 300 -6.99 44.36 7.53
CA LEU A 300 -6.31 45.48 8.16
C LEU A 300 -5.80 46.47 7.10
N SER A 301 -5.85 47.77 7.43
CA SER A 301 -5.19 48.77 6.61
C SER A 301 -3.67 48.56 6.62
N LYS A 302 -2.97 49.07 5.60
CA LYS A 302 -1.50 49.05 5.55
C LYS A 302 -0.89 49.71 6.81
N ASP A 303 -1.52 50.79 7.29
CA ASP A 303 -1.15 51.48 8.52
C ASP A 303 -1.27 50.60 9.77
N ALA A 304 -2.41 49.91 9.92
CA ALA A 304 -2.64 49.01 11.05
C ALA A 304 -1.71 47.78 11.00
N SER A 305 -1.43 47.26 9.80
CA SER A 305 -0.50 46.15 9.60
C SER A 305 0.95 46.50 9.99
N VAL A 306 1.41 47.71 9.63
CA VAL A 306 2.74 48.18 10.04
C VAL A 306 2.81 48.38 11.56
N GLU A 307 1.81 49.04 12.16
CA GLU A 307 1.73 49.21 13.62
C GLU A 307 1.75 47.87 14.37
N LEU A 308 1.06 46.87 13.81
CA LEU A 308 1.01 45.53 14.38
C LEU A 308 2.36 44.82 14.35
N LEU A 309 3.13 44.98 13.27
CA LEU A 309 4.48 44.43 13.19
C LEU A 309 5.44 45.15 14.14
N TYR A 310 5.33 46.47 14.33
CA TYR A 310 6.08 47.19 15.35
C TYR A 310 5.82 46.63 16.75
N LYS A 311 4.55 46.44 17.10
CA LYS A 311 4.19 45.85 18.39
C LYS A 311 4.72 44.42 18.48
N THR A 312 4.49 43.58 17.49
CA THR A 312 4.84 42.17 17.56
C THR A 312 6.35 41.95 17.60
N MET A 313 7.08 42.59 16.67
CA MET A 313 8.52 42.37 16.46
C MET A 313 9.39 43.29 17.33
N LEU A 314 9.01 44.53 17.57
CA LEU A 314 9.87 45.48 18.29
C LEU A 314 9.40 45.75 19.72
N ASN A 315 8.26 45.18 20.12
CA ASN A 315 7.66 45.36 21.44
C ASN A 315 7.41 46.83 21.83
N ARG A 316 7.07 47.67 20.85
CA ARG A 316 6.70 49.08 21.04
C ARG A 316 5.77 49.56 19.93
N SER A 317 5.19 50.74 20.12
CA SER A 317 4.46 51.43 19.06
C SER A 317 5.41 52.01 18.01
N SER A 318 4.91 52.21 16.79
CA SER A 318 5.70 52.80 15.70
C SER A 318 6.01 54.28 15.97
N ASP A 319 7.20 54.72 15.53
CA ASP A 319 7.56 56.13 15.44
C ASP A 319 7.09 56.73 14.10
N VAL A 320 6.87 58.05 14.10
CA VAL A 320 6.23 58.75 12.95
C VAL A 320 7.03 58.57 11.67
N GLU A 321 8.36 58.70 11.73
CA GLU A 321 9.24 58.62 10.56
C GLU A 321 9.39 57.19 10.03
N GLY A 322 9.61 56.22 10.91
CA GLY A 322 9.73 54.81 10.54
C GLY A 322 8.43 54.23 9.98
N LYS A 323 7.28 54.60 10.56
CA LYS A 323 5.97 54.20 10.02
C LYS A 323 5.75 54.77 8.62
N ALA A 324 6.09 56.05 8.41
CA ALA A 324 5.98 56.71 7.11
C ALA A 324 6.88 56.05 6.05
N TYR A 325 8.11 55.65 6.42
CA TYR A 325 9.02 54.93 5.54
C TYR A 325 8.42 53.61 5.04
N TRP A 326 7.93 52.76 5.95
CA TRP A 326 7.34 51.47 5.59
C TRP A 326 6.03 51.60 4.81
N LEU A 327 5.20 52.58 5.18
CA LEU A 327 3.99 52.90 4.41
C LEU A 327 4.32 53.31 2.97
N GLY A 328 5.39 54.09 2.77
CA GLY A 328 5.88 54.43 1.43
C GLY A 328 6.21 53.17 0.61
N LYS A 329 6.89 52.20 1.22
CA LYS A 329 7.24 50.91 0.59
C LYS A 329 6.01 50.09 0.21
N LEU A 330 5.06 49.94 1.13
CA LEU A 330 3.82 49.19 0.86
C LEU A 330 2.91 49.92 -0.15
N ASN A 331 2.94 51.25 -0.18
CA ASN A 331 2.20 52.04 -1.18
C ASN A 331 2.83 51.96 -2.58
N ALA A 332 4.13 51.70 -2.66
CA ALA A 332 4.82 51.38 -3.91
C ALA A 332 4.57 49.94 -4.42
N GLY A 333 3.76 49.15 -3.72
CA GLY A 333 3.39 47.78 -4.11
C GLY A 333 4.27 46.69 -3.51
N GLU A 334 5.22 47.02 -2.63
CA GLU A 334 6.01 46.01 -1.93
C GLU A 334 5.14 45.22 -0.92
N PRO A 335 5.40 43.91 -0.72
CA PRO A 335 4.62 43.08 0.19
C PRO A 335 4.93 43.39 1.67
N LEU A 336 4.02 42.98 2.56
CA LEU A 336 4.21 43.17 4.01
C LEU A 336 5.47 42.45 4.56
N SER A 337 5.92 41.39 3.89
CA SER A 337 7.19 40.71 4.19
C SER A 337 8.42 41.62 4.04
N THR A 338 8.37 42.69 3.24
CA THR A 338 9.44 43.70 3.19
C THR A 338 9.65 44.33 4.57
N VAL A 339 8.58 44.62 5.30
CA VAL A 339 8.66 45.22 6.65
C VAL A 339 9.25 44.22 7.64
N VAL A 340 8.81 42.96 7.58
CA VAL A 340 9.35 41.86 8.41
C VAL A 340 10.86 41.72 8.17
N ASN A 341 11.30 41.68 6.92
CA ASN A 341 12.72 41.57 6.56
C ASN A 341 13.55 42.76 7.06
N GLY A 342 12.99 43.97 6.97
CA GLY A 342 13.59 45.18 7.53
C GLY A 342 13.80 45.08 9.04
N PHE A 343 12.80 44.60 9.77
CA PHE A 343 12.90 44.40 11.22
C PHE A 343 13.85 43.27 11.60
N CYS A 344 13.87 42.15 10.86
CA CYS A 344 14.82 41.05 11.09
C CYS A 344 16.28 41.53 11.06
N SER A 345 16.57 42.53 10.23
CA SER A 345 17.90 43.12 10.12
C SER A 345 18.24 44.08 11.27
N SER A 346 17.25 44.60 11.99
CA SER A 346 17.40 45.58 13.06
C SER A 346 18.03 44.99 14.33
N ASN A 347 18.82 45.81 15.03
CA ASN A 347 19.39 45.41 16.33
C ASN A 347 18.31 45.25 17.42
N GLU A 348 17.20 45.97 17.28
CA GLU A 348 16.07 45.94 18.21
C GLU A 348 15.36 44.57 18.17
N PHE A 349 15.04 44.06 16.99
CA PHE A 349 14.45 42.73 16.84
C PHE A 349 15.40 41.61 17.29
N LYS A 350 16.69 41.72 16.95
CA LYS A 350 17.72 40.76 17.38
C LYS A 350 17.82 40.69 18.91
N LYS A 351 17.72 41.84 19.58
CA LYS A 351 17.69 41.91 21.05
C LYS A 351 16.45 41.23 21.62
N LEU A 352 15.27 41.50 21.07
CA LEU A 352 14.03 40.84 21.51
C LEU A 352 14.10 39.32 21.33
N CYS A 353 14.55 38.85 20.17
CA CYS A 353 14.71 37.40 19.92
C CYS A 353 15.66 36.74 20.92
N LYS A 354 16.74 37.43 21.31
CA LYS A 354 17.67 36.96 22.35
C LYS A 354 16.99 36.81 23.72
N GLU A 355 16.07 37.70 24.08
CA GLU A 355 15.31 37.63 25.35
C GLU A 355 14.40 36.39 25.40
N TYR A 356 13.84 35.99 24.25
CA TYR A 356 13.03 34.78 24.08
C TYR A 356 13.85 33.51 23.80
N GLY A 357 15.17 33.62 23.59
CA GLY A 357 16.03 32.48 23.25
C GLY A 357 15.74 31.91 21.85
N ILE A 358 15.40 32.78 20.88
CA ILE A 358 15.02 32.42 19.51
C ILE A 358 16.01 33.02 18.52
N ASN A 359 16.29 32.30 17.42
CA ASN A 359 17.04 32.85 16.30
C ASN A 359 16.15 33.85 15.52
N PRO A 360 16.57 35.11 15.29
CA PRO A 360 15.79 36.08 14.51
C PRO A 360 15.61 35.69 13.02
N GLY A 361 16.50 34.85 12.47
CA GLY A 361 16.56 34.53 11.04
C GLY A 361 17.32 35.60 10.22
N SER A 362 17.83 35.22 9.05
CA SER A 362 18.34 36.16 8.06
C SER A 362 17.21 36.52 7.10
N GLY A 363 16.91 37.82 6.91
CA GLY A 363 16.05 38.26 5.81
C GLY A 363 16.53 37.58 4.52
N LEU A 364 15.61 36.94 3.80
CA LEU A 364 15.85 36.01 2.68
C LEU A 364 17.18 36.29 1.96
N ALA A 365 18.13 35.35 2.06
CA ALA A 365 19.20 35.26 1.09
C ALA A 365 18.57 34.99 -0.28
N VAL A 366 18.99 35.73 -1.29
CA VAL A 366 18.78 35.36 -2.68
C VAL A 366 19.36 33.95 -2.85
N ASN A 367 18.49 32.99 -3.18
CA ASN A 367 18.82 31.58 -3.29
C ASN A 367 20.03 31.35 -4.21
N THR A 368 21.09 30.77 -3.66
CA THR A 368 22.06 29.96 -4.40
C THR A 368 22.30 28.67 -3.61
N ASP A 369 21.73 27.59 -4.13
CA ASP A 369 22.17 26.19 -4.09
C ASP A 369 22.64 25.56 -2.76
N GLU A 370 21.72 24.87 -2.07
CA GLU A 370 21.72 23.40 -1.85
C GLU A 370 20.58 23.03 -0.87
N PRO A 371 19.71 22.04 -1.17
CA PRO A 371 18.56 21.72 -0.32
C PRO A 371 18.91 20.82 0.87
N ASN A 372 18.54 21.27 2.07
CA ASN A 372 18.29 20.40 3.22
C ASN A 372 17.07 19.52 2.92
N ILE A 373 17.28 18.23 2.69
CA ILE A 373 16.20 17.25 2.44
C ILE A 373 15.49 16.95 3.77
N ILE A 374 14.16 17.12 3.79
CA ILE A 374 13.29 16.72 4.90
C ILE A 374 12.98 15.22 4.71
N LEU A 375 13.05 14.41 5.78
CA LEU A 375 12.91 12.94 5.69
C LEU A 375 11.58 12.46 5.08
N GLU A 376 10.53 13.30 5.13
CA GLU A 376 9.22 13.07 4.50
C GLU A 376 9.28 13.10 2.96
N ASP A 377 10.41 13.50 2.38
CA ASP A 377 10.64 13.53 0.92
C ASP A 377 11.24 12.20 0.38
N LEU A 378 11.63 11.24 1.24
CA LEU A 378 12.34 10.01 0.84
C LEU A 378 11.46 8.75 0.81
N VAL A 379 10.47 8.65 1.68
CA VAL A 379 9.52 7.53 1.78
C VAL A 379 8.13 8.05 2.11
N THR A 380 7.07 7.36 1.67
CA THR A 380 5.70 7.76 2.00
C THR A 380 5.39 7.54 3.50
N PRO A 381 4.37 8.21 4.09
CA PRO A 381 3.93 7.92 5.45
C PRO A 381 3.58 6.45 5.69
N GLU A 382 3.02 5.78 4.68
CA GLU A 382 2.72 4.35 4.71
C GLU A 382 4.01 3.51 4.78
N GLN A 383 4.99 3.83 3.94
CA GLN A 383 6.31 3.18 3.94
C GLN A 383 7.04 3.41 5.26
N TYR A 384 6.98 4.62 5.82
CA TYR A 384 7.54 4.94 7.12
C TYR A 384 6.98 4.03 8.23
N GLU A 385 5.66 3.83 8.26
CA GLU A 385 5.04 2.92 9.25
C GLU A 385 5.37 1.44 8.98
N LYS A 386 5.49 1.01 7.72
CA LYS A 386 5.96 -0.34 7.38
C LYS A 386 7.42 -0.58 7.81
N ILE A 387 8.30 0.41 7.62
CA ILE A 387 9.70 0.38 8.09
C ILE A 387 9.73 0.26 9.63
N LYS A 388 8.92 1.05 10.33
CA LYS A 388 8.81 0.97 11.79
C LYS A 388 8.34 -0.41 12.26
N GLN A 389 7.32 -0.98 11.62
CA GLN A 389 6.85 -2.34 11.92
C GLN A 389 7.96 -3.38 11.71
N TYR A 390 8.74 -3.24 10.63
CA TYR A 390 9.88 -4.12 10.36
C TYR A 390 10.97 -4.03 11.44
N VAL A 391 11.33 -2.81 11.86
CA VAL A 391 12.31 -2.58 12.93
C VAL A 391 11.83 -3.21 14.24
N VAL A 392 10.58 -2.95 14.65
CA VAL A 392 9.99 -3.54 15.86
C VAL A 392 10.01 -5.07 15.81
N ARG A 393 9.63 -5.66 14.68
CA ARG A 393 9.66 -7.11 14.46
C ARG A 393 11.06 -7.72 14.64
N CYS A 394 12.10 -7.02 14.19
CA CYS A 394 13.49 -7.45 14.39
C CYS A 394 13.87 -7.46 15.88
N TYR A 395 13.48 -6.43 16.62
CA TYR A 395 13.69 -6.37 18.08
C TYR A 395 12.95 -7.49 18.81
N GLU A 396 11.68 -7.73 18.48
CA GLU A 396 10.84 -8.74 19.13
C GLU A 396 11.36 -10.16 18.89
N HIS A 397 11.71 -10.52 17.66
CA HIS A 397 12.06 -11.90 17.36
C HIS A 397 13.54 -12.21 17.58
N ILE A 398 14.44 -11.26 17.32
CA ILE A 398 15.88 -11.47 17.52
C ILE A 398 16.31 -11.13 18.95
N LEU A 399 15.85 -10.02 19.52
CA LEU A 399 16.29 -9.59 20.85
C LEU A 399 15.29 -9.92 21.97
N ASN A 400 14.05 -10.33 21.63
CA ASN A 400 12.97 -10.58 22.59
C ASN A 400 12.68 -9.37 23.48
N LYS A 401 12.70 -8.17 22.88
CA LYS A 401 12.37 -6.89 23.54
C LYS A 401 11.67 -5.95 22.58
N TYR A 402 11.14 -4.85 23.12
CA TYR A 402 10.67 -3.71 22.34
C TYR A 402 11.77 -2.64 22.28
N PRO A 403 11.98 -1.95 21.13
CA PRO A 403 12.99 -0.89 21.03
C PRO A 403 12.61 0.35 21.83
N ASP A 404 13.60 1.07 22.35
CA ASP A 404 13.37 2.43 22.85
C ASP A 404 13.17 3.44 21.69
N SER A 405 12.71 4.64 22.02
CA SER A 405 12.36 5.66 21.02
C SER A 405 13.55 6.15 20.20
N GLU A 406 14.76 6.16 20.76
CA GLU A 406 15.97 6.65 20.10
C GLU A 406 16.54 5.59 19.16
N GLU A 407 16.58 4.34 19.63
CA GLU A 407 16.96 3.16 18.85
C GLU A 407 16.01 2.95 17.66
N LEU A 408 14.69 3.06 17.88
CA LEU A 408 13.67 2.93 16.85
C LEU A 408 13.83 4.02 15.77
N SER A 409 13.94 5.28 16.19
CA SER A 409 14.09 6.41 15.26
C SER A 409 15.39 6.32 14.46
N THR A 410 16.49 5.89 15.08
CA THR A 410 17.78 5.71 14.41
C THR A 410 17.70 4.70 13.29
N TRP A 411 17.10 3.53 13.54
CA TRP A 411 16.99 2.49 12.52
C TRP A 411 16.01 2.87 11.40
N ILE A 412 14.87 3.47 11.73
CA ILE A 412 13.93 3.95 10.71
C ILE A 412 14.62 4.94 9.78
N ASN A 413 15.37 5.90 10.32
CA ASN A 413 16.08 6.91 9.53
C ASN A 413 17.15 6.29 8.62
N LEU A 414 17.88 5.28 9.11
CA LEU A 414 18.91 4.59 8.32
C LEU A 414 18.31 3.77 7.17
N LEU A 415 17.18 3.11 7.41
CA LEU A 415 16.48 2.28 6.42
C LEU A 415 15.73 3.14 5.40
N ALA A 416 14.98 4.16 5.85
CA ALA A 416 14.24 5.08 4.99
C ALA A 416 15.18 5.90 4.09
N ALA A 417 16.34 6.30 4.60
CA ALA A 417 17.36 6.98 3.80
C ALA A 417 18.22 6.02 2.96
N LYS A 418 17.94 4.72 2.98
CA LYS A 418 18.70 3.66 2.29
C LYS A 418 20.20 3.68 2.58
N LYS A 419 20.57 4.18 3.76
CA LYS A 419 21.95 4.17 4.27
C LYS A 419 22.34 2.81 4.82
N LYS A 420 21.33 2.00 5.17
CA LYS A 420 21.41 0.59 5.58
C LYS A 420 20.29 -0.18 4.90
N GLY A 421 20.53 -1.45 4.61
CA GLY A 421 19.51 -2.36 4.12
C GLY A 421 18.83 -3.13 5.25
N ALA A 422 17.71 -3.76 4.94
CA ALA A 422 16.92 -4.55 5.88
C ALA A 422 17.76 -5.65 6.58
N VAL A 423 18.69 -6.29 5.87
CA VAL A 423 19.56 -7.32 6.50
C VAL A 423 20.60 -6.77 7.47
N ASP A 424 20.94 -5.48 7.42
CA ASP A 424 21.94 -4.88 8.31
C ASP A 424 21.48 -4.88 9.78
N ILE A 425 20.19 -4.61 10.02
CA ILE A 425 19.61 -4.65 11.38
C ILE A 425 19.54 -6.08 11.91
N VAL A 426 19.11 -7.02 11.06
CA VAL A 426 19.04 -8.45 11.38
C VAL A 426 20.42 -8.98 11.77
N TYR A 427 21.43 -8.73 10.93
CA TYR A 427 22.81 -9.16 11.17
C TYR A 427 23.40 -8.54 12.43
N ARG A 428 23.21 -7.23 12.62
CA ARG A 428 23.72 -6.53 13.81
C ARG A 428 23.12 -7.09 15.09
N PHE A 429 21.85 -7.48 15.09
CA PHE A 429 21.19 -8.03 16.28
C PHE A 429 21.68 -9.44 16.59
N PHE A 430 21.84 -10.30 15.58
CA PHE A 430 22.41 -11.64 15.79
C PHE A 430 23.86 -11.62 16.29
N LEU A 431 24.62 -10.56 16.02
CA LEU A 431 25.98 -10.38 16.55
C LEU A 431 26.05 -9.71 17.93
N SER A 432 24.94 -9.16 18.42
CA SER A 432 24.90 -8.43 19.68
C SER A 432 25.16 -9.34 20.89
N ASP A 433 25.78 -8.79 21.92
CA ASP A 433 25.98 -9.51 23.18
C ASP A 433 24.65 -9.81 23.89
N GLU A 434 23.61 -9.03 23.59
CA GLU A 434 22.25 -9.25 24.06
C GLU A 434 21.63 -10.51 23.45
N TYR A 435 21.77 -10.72 22.14
CA TYR A 435 21.37 -11.95 21.48
C TYR A 435 22.16 -13.17 22.00
N LYS A 436 23.49 -13.05 22.12
CA LYS A 436 24.35 -14.16 22.58
C LYS A 436 23.97 -14.68 23.97
N LYS A 437 23.45 -13.83 24.85
CA LYS A 437 22.97 -14.24 26.19
C LYS A 437 21.75 -15.17 26.15
N ARG A 438 21.00 -15.20 25.04
CA ARG A 438 19.79 -16.03 24.91
C ARG A 438 20.08 -17.52 24.78
N ASN A 439 21.29 -17.90 24.35
CA ASN A 439 21.75 -19.29 24.23
C ASN A 439 20.72 -20.21 23.54
N LEU A 440 20.19 -19.75 22.39
CA LEU A 440 19.14 -20.44 21.64
C LEU A 440 19.66 -21.70 20.95
N ASN A 441 18.80 -22.70 20.80
CA ASN A 441 19.07 -23.84 19.94
C ASN A 441 18.85 -23.49 18.44
N ASN A 442 19.23 -24.39 17.53
CA ASN A 442 19.13 -24.15 16.09
C ASN A 442 17.70 -23.89 15.60
N GLU A 443 16.71 -24.60 16.15
CA GLU A 443 15.30 -24.42 15.79
C GLU A 443 14.80 -23.04 16.22
N GLU A 444 15.15 -22.61 17.43
CA GLU A 444 14.83 -21.28 17.95
C GLU A 444 15.54 -20.16 17.17
N PHE A 445 16.80 -20.37 16.73
CA PHE A 445 17.52 -19.46 15.84
C PHE A 445 16.81 -19.31 14.49
N VAL A 446 16.47 -20.43 13.83
CA VAL A 446 15.78 -20.43 12.53
C VAL A 446 14.42 -19.74 12.65
N ASN A 447 13.68 -19.99 13.74
CA ASN A 447 12.40 -19.34 14.00
C ASN A 447 12.55 -17.83 14.24
N ALA A 448 13.56 -17.40 15.01
CA ALA A 448 13.85 -15.99 15.23
C ALA A 448 14.22 -15.27 13.93
N LEU A 449 15.10 -15.88 13.13
CA LEU A 449 15.54 -15.37 11.84
C LEU A 449 14.37 -15.25 10.86
N SER A 450 13.60 -16.32 10.69
CA SER A 450 12.44 -16.35 9.80
C SER A 450 11.40 -15.32 10.18
N ARG A 451 10.99 -15.27 11.45
CA ARG A 451 9.95 -14.31 11.89
C ARG A 451 10.42 -12.87 11.78
N SER A 452 11.71 -12.59 12.01
CA SER A 452 12.26 -11.25 11.84
C SER A 452 12.27 -10.78 10.38
N MET A 453 12.60 -11.68 9.45
CA MET A 453 12.73 -11.33 8.02
C MET A 453 11.41 -11.37 7.27
N PHE A 454 10.50 -12.30 7.60
CA PHE A 454 9.30 -12.57 6.80
C PHE A 454 7.96 -12.45 7.56
N GLY A 455 7.98 -12.33 8.89
CA GLY A 455 6.76 -12.40 9.70
C GLY A 455 6.16 -13.82 9.79
N TYR A 456 4.95 -13.93 10.35
CA TYR A 456 4.30 -15.23 10.63
C TYR A 456 3.74 -15.94 9.37
N TYR A 457 3.43 -15.17 8.32
CA TYR A 457 2.72 -15.60 7.10
C TYR A 457 3.58 -16.29 6.03
N ALA A 458 4.84 -16.57 6.36
CA ALA A 458 5.83 -17.05 5.40
C ALA A 458 6.68 -18.20 5.95
N MET A 459 6.26 -18.85 7.04
CA MET A 459 6.99 -20.00 7.60
C MET A 459 7.00 -21.19 6.63
N ASP A 460 5.97 -21.32 5.81
CA ASP A 460 5.82 -22.28 4.70
C ASP A 460 6.62 -21.90 3.45
N LYS A 461 7.01 -20.62 3.32
CA LYS A 461 7.84 -20.10 2.21
C LYS A 461 9.35 -20.11 2.51
N ILE A 462 9.76 -20.62 3.66
CA ILE A 462 11.17 -20.82 3.99
C ILE A 462 11.71 -21.97 3.13
N PRO A 463 12.84 -21.80 2.41
CA PRO A 463 13.49 -22.90 1.73
C PRO A 463 13.80 -24.04 2.72
N SER A 464 13.44 -25.27 2.35
CA SER A 464 13.60 -26.46 3.22
C SER A 464 15.03 -26.62 3.75
N TRP A 465 16.04 -26.18 2.99
CA TRP A 465 17.45 -26.23 3.38
C TRP A 465 17.80 -25.32 4.57
N VAL A 466 17.06 -24.23 4.82
CA VAL A 466 17.25 -23.38 6.03
C VAL A 466 16.89 -24.16 7.31
N ARG A 467 16.05 -25.20 7.20
CA ARG A 467 15.73 -26.13 8.30
C ARG A 467 16.71 -27.31 8.41
N GLU A 468 17.49 -27.57 7.37
CA GLU A 468 18.42 -28.71 7.22
C GLU A 468 19.89 -28.23 7.17
N MET A 469 20.25 -27.28 8.04
CA MET A 469 21.54 -26.60 8.02
C MET A 469 22.74 -27.57 8.07
N GLU A 470 23.73 -27.34 7.18
CA GLU A 470 25.03 -28.03 7.24
C GLU A 470 25.86 -27.56 8.44
N ALA A 471 26.66 -28.47 9.01
CA ALA A 471 27.59 -28.12 10.08
C ALA A 471 28.71 -27.22 9.54
N GLY A 472 28.64 -25.91 9.82
CA GLY A 472 29.71 -24.95 9.52
C GLY A 472 29.29 -23.60 8.93
N SER A 473 28.03 -23.43 8.52
CA SER A 473 27.54 -22.16 7.94
C SER A 473 27.55 -21.01 8.95
N THR A 474 28.04 -19.85 8.53
CA THR A 474 28.05 -18.63 9.35
C THR A 474 26.72 -17.87 9.26
N ILE A 475 26.35 -17.13 10.31
CA ILE A 475 25.15 -16.27 10.35
C ILE A 475 25.10 -15.32 9.14
N LYS A 476 26.26 -14.85 8.69
CA LYS A 476 26.41 -13.95 7.53
C LYS A 476 26.00 -14.62 6.22
N GLU A 477 26.47 -15.84 5.98
CA GLU A 477 26.16 -16.61 4.76
C GLU A 477 24.66 -16.89 4.68
N ILE A 478 24.06 -17.29 5.81
CA ILE A 478 22.63 -17.59 5.91
C ILE A 478 21.79 -16.35 5.60
N ILE A 479 22.07 -15.21 6.22
CA ILE A 479 21.31 -13.98 5.99
C ILE A 479 21.46 -13.50 4.54
N ASN A 480 22.67 -13.60 3.96
CA ASN A 480 22.90 -13.19 2.58
C ASN A 480 22.13 -14.06 1.59
N GLU A 481 22.09 -15.38 1.78
CA GLU A 481 21.33 -16.28 0.90
C GLU A 481 19.82 -16.04 1.00
N ILE A 482 19.32 -15.77 2.21
CA ILE A 482 17.92 -15.42 2.44
C ILE A 482 17.57 -14.03 1.87
N SER A 483 18.54 -13.09 1.85
CA SER A 483 18.35 -11.73 1.31
C SER A 483 18.06 -11.69 -0.20
N GLU A 484 18.44 -12.75 -0.92
CA GLU A 484 18.21 -12.91 -2.36
C GLU A 484 16.86 -13.58 -2.65
N TYR A 485 16.14 -14.04 -1.62
CA TYR A 485 14.87 -14.70 -1.79
C TYR A 485 13.79 -13.70 -2.22
N TYR A 486 13.13 -14.01 -3.33
CA TYR A 486 12.16 -13.12 -3.99
C TYR A 486 11.14 -12.49 -3.03
N VAL A 487 10.61 -13.29 -2.10
CA VAL A 487 9.61 -12.85 -1.11
C VAL A 487 10.16 -11.77 -0.18
N PHE A 488 11.43 -11.86 0.23
CA PHE A 488 12.09 -10.85 1.07
C PHE A 488 12.36 -9.56 0.27
N VAL A 489 12.77 -9.73 -0.99
CA VAL A 489 13.05 -8.62 -1.92
C VAL A 489 11.79 -7.80 -2.19
N GLU A 490 10.65 -8.47 -2.46
CA GLU A 490 9.36 -7.80 -2.65
C GLU A 490 8.91 -7.03 -1.41
N MET A 491 9.01 -7.63 -0.22
CA MET A 491 8.65 -6.96 1.03
C MET A 491 9.49 -5.69 1.24
N CYS A 492 10.81 -5.76 1.05
CA CYS A 492 11.68 -4.61 1.21
C CYS A 492 11.33 -3.50 0.20
N TRP A 493 11.09 -3.87 -1.06
CA TRP A 493 10.63 -2.94 -2.09
C TRP A 493 9.33 -2.23 -1.69
N GLU A 494 8.32 -2.99 -1.27
CA GLU A 494 7.02 -2.46 -0.86
C GLU A 494 7.16 -1.44 0.28
N TYR A 495 8.08 -1.71 1.21
CA TYR A 495 8.32 -0.88 2.40
C TYR A 495 9.21 0.34 2.09
N GLY A 496 9.73 0.46 0.86
CA GLY A 496 10.65 1.53 0.49
C GLY A 496 12.09 1.33 1.01
N MET A 497 12.43 0.13 1.47
CA MET A 497 13.77 -0.24 1.94
C MET A 497 14.58 -0.91 0.83
N ASP A 498 15.90 -0.82 0.92
CA ASP A 498 16.77 -1.75 0.21
C ASP A 498 16.91 -3.03 1.05
N THR A 499 16.93 -4.21 0.41
CA THR A 499 17.19 -5.48 1.13
C THR A 499 18.52 -5.42 1.87
N GLY A 500 19.51 -4.77 1.25
CA GLY A 500 20.90 -4.82 1.65
C GLY A 500 21.53 -6.17 1.30
N TYR A 501 22.85 -6.18 1.25
CA TYR A 501 23.66 -7.39 1.30
C TYR A 501 24.70 -7.13 2.39
N ILE A 502 24.98 -8.10 3.25
CA ILE A 502 26.08 -7.97 4.22
C ILE A 502 27.39 -8.12 3.43
N ILE A 503 27.74 -7.09 2.67
CA ILE A 503 29.05 -6.92 2.07
C ILE A 503 29.92 -6.42 3.22
N ALA A 504 31.11 -6.98 3.37
CA ALA A 504 32.13 -6.27 4.12
C ALA A 504 32.33 -4.94 3.37
N ASP A 505 31.81 -3.84 3.93
CA ASP A 505 32.05 -2.43 3.56
C ASP A 505 32.25 -2.13 2.04
N PRO A 506 31.35 -1.38 1.37
CA PRO A 506 31.39 -1.15 -0.08
C PRO A 506 32.61 -0.39 -0.63
N ARG A 507 33.72 -0.22 0.10
CA ARG A 507 34.99 0.32 -0.41
C ARG A 507 36.25 -0.35 0.16
N VAL A 508 36.23 -1.67 0.42
CA VAL A 508 37.50 -2.37 0.67
C VAL A 508 38.16 -2.73 -0.67
N VAL A 509 38.80 -1.74 -1.29
CA VAL A 509 40.00 -2.05 -2.08
C VAL A 509 41.05 -2.47 -1.05
N PRO A 510 41.75 -3.59 -1.20
CA PRO A 510 42.89 -3.90 -0.33
C PRO A 510 43.83 -2.69 -0.26
N ASP A 511 44.39 -2.37 0.91
CA ASP A 511 45.30 -1.22 1.12
C ASP A 511 46.45 -1.16 0.09
N SER A 512 46.78 -2.31 -0.52
CA SER A 512 47.63 -2.42 -1.70
C SER A 512 47.25 -3.63 -2.58
N ILE A 513 47.27 -3.46 -3.90
CA ILE A 513 47.09 -4.54 -4.88
C ILE A 513 48.43 -5.23 -5.17
N THR A 514 48.47 -6.56 -5.18
CA THR A 514 49.69 -7.33 -5.47
C THR A 514 50.07 -7.25 -6.95
N ALA A 515 51.33 -7.55 -7.29
CA ALA A 515 51.77 -7.61 -8.70
C ALA A 515 50.97 -8.65 -9.51
N GLU A 516 50.62 -9.78 -8.89
CA GLU A 516 49.80 -10.83 -9.49
C GLU A 516 48.36 -10.35 -9.75
N GLN A 517 47.74 -9.67 -8.78
CA GLN A 517 46.41 -9.10 -8.95
C GLN A 517 46.41 -8.01 -10.03
N LYS A 518 47.46 -7.18 -10.10
CA LYS A 518 47.60 -6.18 -11.16
C LYS A 518 47.68 -6.81 -12.55
N GLU A 519 48.35 -7.95 -12.70
CA GLU A 519 48.38 -8.73 -13.94
C GLU A 519 47.00 -9.28 -14.30
N LYS A 520 46.25 -9.81 -13.31
CA LYS A 520 44.87 -10.28 -13.51
C LYS A 520 43.92 -9.15 -13.91
N ILE A 521 44.04 -7.96 -13.30
CA ILE A 521 43.28 -6.76 -13.67
C ILE A 521 43.63 -6.30 -15.09
N GLN A 522 44.92 -6.30 -15.45
CA GLN A 522 45.33 -6.00 -16.83
C GLN A 522 44.76 -7.02 -17.82
N GLY A 523 44.72 -8.30 -17.46
CA GLY A 523 44.07 -9.36 -18.22
C GLY A 523 42.56 -9.13 -18.39
N PHE A 524 41.86 -8.69 -17.35
CA PHE A 524 40.44 -8.33 -17.40
C PHE A 524 40.16 -7.19 -18.38
N VAL A 525 40.92 -6.09 -18.30
CA VAL A 525 40.76 -4.95 -19.20
C VAL A 525 41.12 -5.35 -20.64
N THR A 526 42.20 -6.09 -20.84
CA THR A 526 42.61 -6.61 -22.15
C THR A 526 41.51 -7.50 -22.76
N ARG A 527 40.87 -8.34 -21.95
CA ARG A 527 39.73 -9.15 -22.37
C ARG A 527 38.54 -8.29 -22.81
N CYS A 528 38.25 -7.19 -22.11
CA CYS A 528 37.21 -6.25 -22.54
C CYS A 528 37.52 -5.63 -23.92
N TYR A 529 38.75 -5.18 -24.17
CA TYR A 529 39.16 -4.68 -25.49
C TYR A 529 38.99 -5.75 -26.59
N LYS A 530 39.43 -6.98 -26.35
CA LYS A 530 39.36 -8.06 -27.34
C LYS A 530 37.93 -8.50 -27.62
N ILE A 531 37.13 -8.70 -26.58
CA ILE A 531 35.79 -9.28 -26.71
C ILE A 531 34.76 -8.22 -27.11
N ILE A 532 34.81 -7.02 -26.52
CA ILE A 532 33.82 -5.95 -26.78
C ILE A 532 34.23 -5.15 -28.03
N LEU A 533 35.49 -4.69 -28.09
CA LEU A 533 35.98 -3.85 -29.18
C LEU A 533 36.67 -4.62 -30.31
N GLY A 534 36.94 -5.92 -30.17
CA GLY A 534 37.49 -6.73 -31.26
C GLY A 534 38.92 -6.37 -31.66
N ARG A 535 39.70 -5.75 -30.76
CA ARG A 535 41.08 -5.34 -31.01
C ARG A 535 41.96 -5.45 -29.76
N GLU A 536 43.26 -5.37 -29.96
CA GLU A 536 44.22 -5.20 -28.85
C GLU A 536 44.08 -3.80 -28.23
N PRO A 537 44.30 -3.65 -26.91
CA PRO A 537 44.33 -2.35 -26.26
C PRO A 537 45.53 -1.52 -26.74
N ASP A 538 45.34 -0.21 -26.87
CA ASP A 538 46.47 0.71 -26.89
C ASP A 538 47.04 0.88 -25.48
N GLN A 539 48.35 1.11 -25.38
CA GLN A 539 49.05 1.13 -24.09
C GLN A 539 48.46 2.17 -23.13
N LYS A 540 48.10 3.36 -23.64
CA LYS A 540 47.56 4.45 -22.82
C LYS A 540 46.18 4.10 -22.25
N GLY A 541 45.26 3.59 -23.09
CA GLY A 541 43.93 3.18 -22.64
C GLY A 541 43.97 2.02 -21.65
N LEU A 542 44.88 1.06 -21.85
CA LEU A 542 45.07 -0.03 -20.90
C LEU A 542 45.53 0.47 -19.52
N GLU A 543 46.54 1.33 -19.50
CA GLU A 543 47.08 1.92 -18.27
C GLU A 543 46.02 2.75 -17.53
N GLU A 544 45.19 3.50 -18.25
CA GLU A 544 44.12 4.33 -17.67
C GLU A 544 43.03 3.49 -17.01
N TRP A 545 42.48 2.48 -17.69
CA TRP A 545 41.45 1.61 -17.14
C TRP A 545 41.95 0.77 -15.96
N VAL A 546 43.18 0.24 -16.06
CA VAL A 546 43.82 -0.50 -14.96
C VAL A 546 44.05 0.44 -13.76
N GLY A 547 44.46 1.68 -14.00
CA GLY A 547 44.62 2.71 -12.96
C GLY A 547 43.32 3.05 -12.23
N LEU A 548 42.20 3.14 -12.96
CA LEU A 548 40.88 3.43 -12.38
C LEU A 548 40.36 2.27 -11.52
N LEU A 549 40.56 1.02 -11.94
CA LEU A 549 40.20 -0.17 -11.15
C LEU A 549 41.09 -0.31 -9.91
N THR A 550 42.39 -0.14 -10.07
CA THR A 550 43.35 -0.33 -8.97
C THR A 550 43.29 0.76 -7.90
N SER A 551 42.85 1.97 -8.27
CA SER A 551 42.60 3.07 -7.32
C SER A 551 41.19 3.06 -6.69
N GLY A 552 40.33 2.11 -7.09
CA GLY A 552 38.94 2.05 -6.65
C GLY A 552 38.04 3.17 -7.17
N LYS A 553 38.52 3.99 -8.13
CA LYS A 553 37.74 5.07 -8.74
C LYS A 553 36.64 4.56 -9.67
N LYS A 554 36.79 3.33 -10.18
CA LYS A 554 35.75 2.61 -10.91
C LYS A 554 35.71 1.16 -10.48
N ALA A 555 34.51 0.59 -10.53
CA ALA A 555 34.27 -0.83 -10.37
C ALA A 555 34.24 -1.56 -11.73
N ALA A 556 34.33 -2.89 -11.70
CA ALA A 556 34.36 -3.73 -12.91
C ALA A 556 33.12 -3.52 -13.81
N ALA A 557 31.93 -3.35 -13.21
CA ALA A 557 30.68 -3.03 -13.93
C ALA A 557 30.79 -1.76 -14.78
N GLU A 558 31.35 -0.69 -14.21
CA GLU A 558 31.46 0.60 -14.86
C GLU A 558 32.48 0.59 -16.00
N VAL A 559 33.54 -0.23 -15.88
CA VAL A 559 34.51 -0.44 -16.95
C VAL A 559 33.83 -1.12 -18.13
N VAL A 560 33.15 -2.25 -17.89
CA VAL A 560 32.43 -3.00 -18.94
C VAL A 560 31.37 -2.14 -19.61
N TYR A 561 30.60 -1.38 -18.83
CA TYR A 561 29.60 -0.46 -19.36
C TYR A 561 30.23 0.68 -20.18
N GLY A 562 31.40 1.19 -19.79
CA GLY A 562 32.15 2.18 -20.56
C GLY A 562 32.55 1.68 -21.94
N PHE A 563 32.95 0.40 -22.06
CA PHE A 563 33.23 -0.22 -23.37
C PHE A 563 31.97 -0.34 -24.22
N LEU A 564 30.86 -0.82 -23.64
CA LEU A 564 29.59 -1.02 -24.35
C LEU A 564 28.89 0.29 -24.74
N THR A 565 29.13 1.38 -24.02
CA THR A 565 28.55 2.69 -24.34
C THR A 565 29.45 3.57 -25.20
N SER A 566 30.67 3.11 -25.49
CA SER A 566 31.61 3.81 -26.35
C SER A 566 31.08 3.99 -27.78
N THR A 567 31.47 5.11 -28.40
CA THR A 567 31.18 5.37 -29.82
C THR A 567 31.72 4.26 -30.72
N GLU A 568 32.88 3.70 -30.38
CA GLU A 568 33.52 2.60 -31.10
C GLU A 568 32.64 1.34 -31.12
N PHE A 569 32.06 0.96 -29.97
CA PHE A 569 31.16 -0.19 -29.89
C PHE A 569 29.83 0.07 -30.60
N LYS A 570 29.21 1.24 -30.39
CA LYS A 570 27.92 1.63 -31.01
C LYS A 570 27.99 1.58 -32.55
N ASN A 571 29.13 1.94 -33.14
CA ASN A 571 29.32 1.93 -34.59
C ASN A 571 29.35 0.52 -35.21
N LYS A 572 29.51 -0.54 -34.42
CA LYS A 572 29.54 -1.92 -34.90
C LYS A 572 28.18 -2.52 -35.24
N LYS A 573 27.08 -1.88 -34.82
CA LYS A 573 25.69 -2.34 -35.06
C LYS A 573 25.47 -3.83 -34.70
N ILE A 574 25.99 -4.21 -33.54
CA ILE A 574 25.88 -5.58 -33.00
C ILE A 574 24.42 -5.87 -32.62
N LYS A 575 23.96 -7.09 -32.87
CA LYS A 575 22.60 -7.54 -32.49
C LYS A 575 22.53 -7.86 -30.99
N ASP A 576 21.33 -7.79 -30.43
CA ASP A 576 21.07 -8.06 -29.01
C ASP A 576 21.51 -9.47 -28.56
N GLU A 577 21.32 -10.49 -29.42
CA GLU A 577 21.77 -11.86 -29.19
C GLU A 577 23.30 -12.02 -29.02
N ASP A 578 24.06 -11.14 -29.68
CA ASP A 578 25.52 -11.12 -29.62
C ASP A 578 26.02 -10.35 -28.39
N ILE A 579 25.25 -9.37 -27.89
CA ILE A 579 25.59 -8.59 -26.68
C ILE A 579 25.64 -9.50 -25.45
N ILE A 580 24.70 -10.44 -25.32
CA ILE A 580 24.69 -11.38 -24.19
C ILE A 580 25.95 -12.26 -24.21
N GLU A 581 26.30 -12.79 -25.38
CA GLU A 581 27.51 -13.62 -25.56
C GLU A 581 28.80 -12.83 -25.27
N ILE A 582 28.84 -11.55 -25.66
CA ILE A 582 29.92 -10.61 -25.36
C ILE A 582 30.05 -10.41 -23.84
N LEU A 583 28.94 -10.23 -23.11
CA LEU A 583 28.95 -10.03 -21.66
C LEU A 583 29.45 -11.26 -20.91
N TYR A 584 29.00 -12.47 -21.26
CA TYR A 584 29.52 -13.71 -20.66
C TYR A 584 31.04 -13.84 -20.84
N LYS A 585 31.54 -13.59 -22.05
CA LYS A 585 32.98 -13.67 -22.35
C LYS A 585 33.79 -12.57 -21.67
N ALA A 586 33.28 -11.34 -21.65
CA ALA A 586 33.98 -10.20 -21.06
C ALA A 586 34.01 -10.30 -19.52
N MET A 587 32.85 -10.54 -18.90
CA MET A 587 32.72 -10.53 -17.45
C MET A 587 33.18 -11.85 -16.81
N LEU A 588 32.75 -13.00 -17.34
CA LEU A 588 33.01 -14.31 -16.74
C LEU A 588 34.17 -15.07 -17.39
N GLY A 589 34.65 -14.64 -18.56
CA GLY A 589 35.77 -15.30 -19.24
C GLY A 589 35.40 -16.61 -19.95
N ARG A 590 34.10 -16.91 -20.10
CA ARG A 590 33.58 -18.12 -20.76
C ARG A 590 32.39 -17.80 -21.66
N GLY A 591 31.99 -18.76 -22.51
CA GLY A 591 30.75 -18.66 -23.28
C GLY A 591 29.50 -18.79 -22.40
N SER A 592 28.37 -18.30 -22.92
CA SER A 592 27.08 -18.46 -22.26
C SER A 592 26.60 -19.92 -22.32
N ASP A 593 25.89 -20.37 -21.29
CA ASP A 593 25.10 -21.59 -21.38
C ASP A 593 23.74 -21.31 -22.04
N ALA A 594 23.13 -22.34 -22.63
CA ALA A 594 21.91 -22.19 -23.43
C ALA A 594 20.73 -21.58 -22.63
N LYS A 595 20.62 -21.91 -21.34
CA LYS A 595 19.53 -21.44 -20.49
C LYS A 595 19.75 -19.98 -20.08
N GLY A 596 20.93 -19.67 -19.54
CA GLY A 596 21.30 -18.32 -19.15
C GLY A 596 21.31 -17.34 -20.32
N LYS A 597 21.70 -17.79 -21.53
CA LYS A 597 21.60 -16.97 -22.75
C LYS A 597 20.15 -16.63 -23.09
N ALA A 598 19.26 -17.64 -23.10
CA ALA A 598 17.86 -17.45 -23.44
C ALA A 598 17.15 -16.51 -22.44
N GLU A 599 17.45 -16.63 -21.15
CA GLU A 599 16.88 -15.77 -20.12
C GLU A 599 17.30 -14.31 -20.29
N TRP A 600 18.59 -14.03 -20.49
CA TRP A 600 19.06 -12.65 -20.68
C TRP A 600 18.60 -12.05 -22.01
N LEU A 601 18.57 -12.86 -23.07
CA LEU A 601 18.10 -12.43 -24.39
C LEU A 601 16.62 -12.02 -24.34
N SER A 602 15.77 -12.82 -23.71
CA SER A 602 14.35 -12.47 -23.52
C SER A 602 14.18 -11.16 -22.75
N LYS A 603 15.03 -10.88 -21.74
CA LYS A 603 14.99 -9.60 -21.02
C LYS A 603 15.39 -8.45 -21.95
N LEU A 604 16.47 -8.60 -22.72
CA LEU A 604 16.94 -7.56 -23.63
C LEU A 604 15.91 -7.26 -24.74
N GLU A 605 15.31 -8.29 -25.34
CA GLU A 605 14.24 -8.17 -26.34
C GLU A 605 12.96 -7.53 -25.77
N SER A 606 12.67 -7.74 -24.48
CA SER A 606 11.58 -7.05 -23.79
C SER A 606 11.87 -5.58 -23.50
N GLY A 607 13.07 -5.08 -23.82
CA GLY A 607 13.51 -3.70 -23.65
C GLY A 607 14.47 -3.44 -22.49
N TYR A 608 14.86 -4.46 -21.69
CA TYR A 608 15.72 -4.23 -20.50
C TYR A 608 17.00 -3.48 -20.89
N PRO A 609 17.38 -2.42 -20.15
CA PRO A 609 18.60 -1.71 -20.43
C PRO A 609 19.79 -2.64 -20.18
N VAL A 610 20.78 -2.59 -21.06
CA VAL A 610 22.01 -3.40 -20.95
C VAL A 610 22.71 -3.21 -19.59
N GLY A 611 22.57 -2.04 -18.98
CA GLY A 611 23.06 -1.77 -17.62
C GLY A 611 22.41 -2.67 -16.56
N ALA A 612 21.12 -3.00 -16.68
CA ALA A 612 20.44 -3.90 -15.75
C ALA A 612 20.92 -5.35 -15.93
N ILE A 613 21.27 -5.72 -17.16
CA ILE A 613 21.88 -7.02 -17.46
C ILE A 613 23.27 -7.10 -16.80
N ILE A 614 24.11 -6.08 -16.98
CA ILE A 614 25.43 -5.98 -16.31
C ILE A 614 25.29 -6.07 -14.79
N ASN A 615 24.31 -5.38 -14.21
CA ASN A 615 24.04 -5.47 -12.77
C ASN A 615 23.68 -6.91 -12.34
N GLY A 616 22.95 -7.66 -13.16
CA GLY A 616 22.67 -9.08 -12.93
C GLY A 616 23.91 -9.98 -12.94
N PHE A 617 24.90 -9.69 -13.79
CA PHE A 617 26.21 -10.36 -13.70
C PHE A 617 26.94 -9.96 -12.41
N CYS A 618 26.84 -8.69 -11.99
CA CYS A 618 27.46 -8.20 -10.77
C CYS A 618 26.88 -8.80 -9.48
N THR A 619 25.65 -9.30 -9.54
CA THR A 619 25.02 -10.07 -8.46
C THR A 619 25.36 -11.55 -8.51
N SER A 620 25.94 -12.07 -9.60
CA SER A 620 26.31 -13.48 -9.70
C SER A 620 27.51 -13.82 -8.80
N THR A 621 27.44 -14.97 -8.12
CA THR A 621 28.55 -15.51 -7.31
C THR A 621 29.83 -15.68 -8.13
N GLU A 622 29.70 -16.06 -9.39
CA GLU A 622 30.82 -16.29 -10.29
C GLU A 622 31.60 -15.00 -10.58
N PHE A 623 30.92 -13.92 -10.96
CA PHE A 623 31.59 -12.65 -11.23
C PHE A 623 32.17 -12.02 -9.96
N ARG A 624 31.49 -12.17 -8.82
CA ARG A 624 31.99 -11.68 -7.54
C ARG A 624 33.28 -12.39 -7.13
N ARG A 625 33.38 -13.72 -7.33
CA ARG A 625 34.60 -14.48 -7.07
C ARG A 625 35.75 -14.04 -7.97
N ILE A 626 35.48 -13.76 -9.25
CA ILE A 626 36.48 -13.20 -10.18
C ILE A 626 36.98 -11.84 -9.68
N CYS A 627 36.07 -10.96 -9.27
CA CYS A 627 36.42 -9.63 -8.76
C CYS A 627 37.23 -9.71 -7.45
N GLU A 628 36.84 -10.60 -6.54
CA GLU A 628 37.54 -10.87 -5.28
C GLU A 628 38.96 -11.40 -5.52
N GLU A 629 39.13 -12.38 -6.42
CA GLU A 629 40.44 -12.90 -6.79
C GLU A 629 41.35 -11.80 -7.36
N TYR A 630 40.78 -10.85 -8.09
CA TYR A 630 41.50 -9.75 -8.72
C TYR A 630 41.75 -8.57 -7.76
N GLY A 631 41.11 -8.56 -6.59
CA GLY A 631 41.19 -7.46 -5.63
C GLY A 631 40.47 -6.18 -6.10
N ILE A 632 39.39 -6.30 -6.87
CA ILE A 632 38.60 -5.17 -7.40
C ILE A 632 37.12 -5.31 -7.02
N ALA A 633 36.40 -4.18 -7.03
CA ALA A 633 34.97 -4.19 -6.74
C ALA A 633 34.13 -4.62 -7.97
N PRO A 634 33.11 -5.48 -7.81
CA PRO A 634 32.18 -5.81 -8.90
C PRO A 634 31.35 -4.59 -9.32
N GLY A 635 30.83 -3.84 -8.34
CA GLY A 635 30.09 -2.58 -8.53
C GLY A 635 28.70 -2.74 -9.15
N SER A 636 28.18 -1.63 -9.66
CA SER A 636 26.92 -1.54 -10.41
C SER A 636 26.94 -0.33 -11.33
N VAL A 637 26.01 -0.29 -12.28
CA VAL A 637 25.78 0.85 -13.16
C VAL A 637 24.36 1.38 -12.97
N LYS A 638 24.23 2.71 -12.98
CA LYS A 638 22.94 3.39 -12.93
C LYS A 638 22.17 3.09 -14.22
N THR A 639 20.95 2.61 -14.08
CA THR A 639 20.02 2.37 -15.19
C THR A 639 18.91 3.40 -15.10
N GLU A 640 18.58 4.03 -16.22
CA GLU A 640 17.31 4.78 -16.32
C GLU A 640 16.13 3.81 -16.20
N ASP A 641 15.01 4.30 -15.64
CA ASP A 641 13.89 3.48 -15.19
C ASP A 641 13.30 2.62 -16.31
N PHE A 642 13.55 1.32 -16.24
CA PHE A 642 12.92 0.33 -17.09
C PHE A 642 11.72 -0.28 -16.37
N LYS A 643 10.50 0.18 -16.68
CA LYS A 643 9.26 -0.49 -16.27
C LYS A 643 8.98 -1.63 -17.24
N LYS A 644 9.20 -2.87 -16.79
CA LYS A 644 8.83 -4.07 -17.54
C LYS A 644 7.31 -4.22 -17.53
N GLU A 645 6.69 -4.18 -18.70
CA GLU A 645 5.39 -4.81 -18.90
C GLU A 645 5.58 -6.33 -18.76
N SER A 646 5.18 -6.90 -17.63
CA SER A 646 5.06 -8.35 -17.47
C SER A 646 3.67 -8.81 -17.89
N GLN A 647 3.62 -9.74 -18.83
CA GLN A 647 2.42 -10.52 -19.16
C GLN A 647 1.98 -11.32 -17.92
N GLU A 648 0.87 -10.92 -17.30
CA GLU A 648 0.08 -11.75 -16.41
C GLU A 648 -0.79 -12.74 -17.22
N PRO A 649 -1.12 -13.94 -16.68
CA PRO A 649 -2.16 -14.77 -17.28
C PRO A 649 -3.46 -13.98 -17.29
N THR A 650 -4.11 -13.92 -18.45
CA THR A 650 -5.34 -13.16 -18.70
C THR A 650 -6.35 -13.28 -17.55
N PRO A 651 -6.69 -12.17 -16.86
CA PRO A 651 -7.89 -12.11 -16.04
C PRO A 651 -9.10 -12.19 -16.98
N ALA A 652 -10.14 -12.92 -16.57
CA ALA A 652 -11.46 -12.81 -17.17
C ALA A 652 -11.87 -11.32 -17.25
N PRO A 653 -12.62 -10.89 -18.28
CA PRO A 653 -12.89 -9.48 -18.53
C PRO A 653 -13.54 -8.85 -17.30
N VAL A 654 -12.78 -7.98 -16.63
CA VAL A 654 -13.29 -7.19 -15.51
C VAL A 654 -14.33 -6.24 -16.10
N ASP A 655 -15.56 -6.40 -15.61
CA ASP A 655 -16.67 -5.51 -15.90
C ASP A 655 -16.25 -4.05 -15.64
N PRO A 656 -16.36 -3.15 -16.63
CA PRO A 656 -16.04 -1.72 -16.46
C PRO A 656 -16.85 -1.00 -15.37
N THR A 657 -17.81 -1.66 -14.72
CA THR A 657 -18.61 -1.09 -13.64
C THR A 657 -18.03 -1.28 -12.23
N LEU A 658 -16.91 -2.00 -12.05
CA LEU A 658 -16.33 -2.29 -10.71
C LEU A 658 -15.29 -1.27 -10.20
N LEU A 659 -15.55 0.02 -10.40
CA LEU A 659 -14.83 1.12 -9.73
C LEU A 659 -15.73 1.84 -8.70
N THR A 660 -16.35 1.10 -7.79
CA THR A 660 -16.95 1.69 -6.58
C THR A 660 -16.90 0.71 -5.41
N SER A 661 -15.88 0.78 -4.56
CA SER A 661 -16.03 0.46 -3.13
C SER A 661 -14.93 0.99 -2.20
N ALA A 662 -14.03 1.85 -2.66
CA ALA A 662 -13.34 2.78 -1.75
C ALA A 662 -13.92 4.18 -1.99
N ARG A 663 -14.79 4.67 -1.10
CA ARG A 663 -15.06 6.13 -1.06
C ARG A 663 -13.85 6.83 -0.44
N ARG A 664 -12.74 6.88 -1.19
CA ARG A 664 -11.86 8.05 -1.15
C ARG A 664 -12.65 9.15 -1.87
N THR A 665 -13.21 10.08 -1.11
CA THR A 665 -13.84 11.25 -1.72
C THR A 665 -12.77 12.01 -2.51
N ILE A 666 -12.96 12.12 -3.83
CA ILE A 666 -12.10 12.91 -4.72
C ILE A 666 -11.88 14.27 -4.06
N ASN A 667 -10.63 14.71 -4.00
CA ASN A 667 -10.29 16.01 -3.43
C ASN A 667 -11.12 17.11 -4.14
N LYS A 668 -11.82 17.95 -3.38
CA LYS A 668 -12.76 18.94 -3.93
C LYS A 668 -12.09 19.90 -4.91
N GLU A 669 -10.86 20.32 -4.63
CA GLU A 669 -10.08 21.22 -5.49
C GLU A 669 -9.71 20.52 -6.81
N LYS A 670 -9.34 19.23 -6.74
CA LYS A 670 -9.07 18.41 -7.93
C LYS A 670 -10.33 18.12 -8.75
N ALA A 671 -11.46 17.91 -8.09
CA ALA A 671 -12.76 17.80 -8.76
C ALA A 671 -13.11 19.10 -9.49
N GLU A 672 -12.88 20.26 -8.88
CA GLU A 672 -13.08 21.58 -9.49
C GLU A 672 -12.19 21.76 -10.73
N GLU A 673 -10.88 21.46 -10.63
CA GLU A 673 -9.94 21.51 -11.75
C GLU A 673 -10.39 20.65 -12.94
N PHE A 674 -10.86 19.42 -12.69
CA PHE A 674 -11.32 18.52 -13.74
C PHE A 674 -12.60 18.99 -14.42
N VAL A 675 -13.58 19.45 -13.63
CA VAL A 675 -14.84 19.96 -14.19
C VAL A 675 -14.59 21.23 -14.98
N GLN A 676 -13.69 22.12 -14.52
CA GLN A 676 -13.27 23.30 -15.28
C GLN A 676 -12.61 22.93 -16.61
N ARG A 677 -11.77 21.88 -16.66
CA ARG A 677 -11.23 21.36 -17.93
C ARG A 677 -12.32 20.86 -18.87
N CYS A 678 -13.37 20.22 -18.35
CA CYS A 678 -14.51 19.78 -19.16
C CYS A 678 -15.23 20.97 -19.81
N TYR A 679 -15.54 22.02 -19.05
CA TYR A 679 -16.14 23.25 -19.59
C TYR A 679 -15.22 23.89 -20.65
N LYS A 680 -13.94 24.07 -20.33
CA LYS A 680 -12.97 24.73 -21.21
C LYS A 680 -12.76 24.01 -22.52
N TYR A 681 -12.55 22.69 -22.49
CA TYR A 681 -12.14 21.95 -23.69
C TYR A 681 -13.30 21.26 -24.40
N ILE A 682 -14.31 20.74 -23.68
CA ILE A 682 -15.47 20.09 -24.30
C ILE A 682 -16.49 21.14 -24.76
N LEU A 683 -16.78 22.16 -23.95
CA LEU A 683 -17.78 23.18 -24.32
C LEU A 683 -17.16 24.44 -24.95
N GLY A 684 -15.87 24.69 -24.71
CA GLY A 684 -15.18 25.84 -25.30
C GLY A 684 -15.43 27.16 -24.55
N ARG A 685 -15.83 27.10 -23.28
CA ARG A 685 -16.13 28.29 -22.45
C ARG A 685 -15.73 28.06 -20.99
N GLU A 686 -15.72 29.15 -20.22
CA GLU A 686 -15.58 29.07 -18.77
C GLU A 686 -16.82 28.47 -18.10
N ALA A 687 -16.60 27.83 -16.96
CA ALA A 687 -17.67 27.23 -16.18
C ALA A 687 -18.54 28.31 -15.51
N ASP A 688 -19.86 28.14 -15.54
CA ASP A 688 -20.74 28.90 -14.66
C ASP A 688 -20.70 28.31 -13.26
N GLN A 689 -20.76 29.15 -12.23
CA GLN A 689 -20.55 28.71 -10.84
C GLN A 689 -21.59 27.69 -10.37
N GLY A 690 -22.83 27.77 -10.88
CA GLY A 690 -23.91 26.84 -10.54
C GLY A 690 -23.62 25.44 -11.07
N GLY A 691 -23.37 25.30 -12.37
CA GLY A 691 -23.03 24.04 -13.00
C GLY A 691 -21.72 23.43 -12.50
N LEU A 692 -20.69 24.25 -12.25
CA LEU A 692 -19.44 23.80 -11.64
C LEU A 692 -19.70 23.15 -10.27
N ASN A 693 -20.45 23.84 -9.39
CA ASN A 693 -20.77 23.34 -8.06
C ASN A 693 -21.57 22.03 -8.11
N ASP A 694 -22.54 21.93 -9.02
CA ASP A 694 -23.40 20.74 -9.15
C ASP A 694 -22.62 19.51 -9.65
N TRP A 695 -21.73 19.68 -10.62
CA TRP A 695 -20.87 18.59 -11.12
C TRP A 695 -19.82 18.17 -10.08
N VAL A 696 -19.19 19.13 -9.41
CA VAL A 696 -18.22 18.85 -8.34
C VAL A 696 -18.89 18.13 -7.17
N LYS A 697 -20.10 18.52 -6.79
CA LYS A 697 -20.88 17.84 -5.74
C LYS A 697 -21.21 16.40 -6.14
N GLN A 698 -21.60 16.17 -7.39
CA GLN A 698 -21.88 14.82 -7.91
C GLN A 698 -20.63 13.91 -7.91
N LEU A 699 -19.48 14.49 -8.25
CA LEU A 699 -18.21 13.79 -8.31
C LEU A 699 -17.64 13.48 -6.91
N THR A 700 -17.61 14.48 -6.03
CA THR A 700 -17.12 14.35 -4.64
C THR A 700 -18.06 13.54 -3.75
N GLY A 701 -19.37 13.56 -4.01
CA GLY A 701 -20.36 12.72 -3.33
C GLY A 701 -20.38 11.26 -3.81
N GLY A 702 -19.54 10.90 -4.79
CA GLY A 702 -19.49 9.57 -5.37
C GLY A 702 -20.76 9.16 -6.13
N GLN A 703 -21.54 10.14 -6.60
CA GLN A 703 -22.74 9.91 -7.42
C GLN A 703 -22.42 9.77 -8.91
N LYS A 704 -21.28 10.34 -9.35
CA LYS A 704 -20.75 10.24 -10.71
C LYS A 704 -19.25 9.99 -10.69
N SER A 705 -18.74 9.15 -11.59
CA SER A 705 -17.30 9.04 -11.87
C SER A 705 -16.81 10.15 -12.80
N LEU A 706 -15.49 10.37 -12.88
CA LEU A 706 -14.90 11.31 -13.86
C LEU A 706 -15.33 11.01 -15.30
N GLU A 707 -15.37 9.73 -15.66
CA GLU A 707 -15.85 9.25 -16.95
C GLU A 707 -17.31 9.66 -17.18
N GLN A 708 -18.18 9.43 -16.20
CA GLN A 708 -19.60 9.78 -16.30
C GLN A 708 -19.82 11.30 -16.38
N VAL A 709 -18.99 12.08 -15.69
CA VAL A 709 -18.99 13.55 -15.81
C VAL A 709 -18.60 13.94 -17.24
N ALA A 710 -17.44 13.51 -17.74
CA ALA A 710 -16.98 13.83 -19.10
C ALA A 710 -17.99 13.41 -20.18
N LYS A 711 -18.57 12.21 -20.06
CA LYS A 711 -19.64 11.74 -20.96
C LYS A 711 -20.88 12.63 -20.89
N GLY A 712 -21.24 13.16 -19.72
CA GLY A 712 -22.32 14.13 -19.58
C GLY A 712 -22.08 15.40 -20.40
N PHE A 713 -20.85 15.91 -20.42
CA PHE A 713 -20.46 17.06 -21.26
C PHE A 713 -20.52 16.72 -22.75
N PHE A 714 -19.98 15.58 -23.17
CA PHE A 714 -20.02 15.11 -24.57
C PHE A 714 -21.44 14.79 -25.05
N ALA A 715 -22.35 14.38 -24.17
CA ALA A 715 -23.74 14.12 -24.50
C ALA A 715 -24.63 15.39 -24.45
N SER A 716 -24.08 16.54 -24.08
CA SER A 716 -24.85 17.77 -23.95
C SER A 716 -25.26 18.32 -25.32
N ALA A 717 -26.45 18.93 -25.38
CA ALA A 717 -26.90 19.67 -26.56
C ALA A 717 -25.94 20.82 -26.92
N GLU A 718 -25.23 21.36 -25.92
CA GLU A 718 -24.22 22.40 -26.09
C GLU A 718 -22.99 21.89 -26.87
N PHE A 719 -22.51 20.69 -26.55
CA PHE A 719 -21.44 20.06 -27.30
C PHE A 719 -21.86 19.69 -28.73
N ALA A 720 -23.09 19.19 -28.91
CA ALA A 720 -23.62 18.82 -30.24
C ALA A 720 -23.55 19.97 -31.26
N ASN A 721 -23.61 21.22 -30.80
CA ASN A 721 -23.53 22.41 -31.65
C ASN A 721 -22.09 22.76 -32.11
N ARG A 722 -21.04 22.11 -31.59
CA ARG A 722 -19.65 22.44 -31.93
C ARG A 722 -19.16 21.84 -33.26
N ASN A 723 -19.86 20.83 -33.79
CA ASN A 723 -19.58 20.18 -35.08
C ASN A 723 -18.08 19.91 -35.35
N LEU A 724 -17.40 19.25 -34.40
CA LEU A 724 -15.96 19.01 -34.44
C LEU A 724 -15.64 17.72 -35.21
N GLY A 725 -14.54 17.75 -35.98
CA GLY A 725 -13.99 16.56 -36.63
C GLY A 725 -13.26 15.64 -35.65
N ASN A 726 -13.06 14.37 -36.04
CA ASN A 726 -12.49 13.33 -35.19
C ASN A 726 -11.11 13.68 -34.60
N GLU A 727 -10.23 14.34 -35.35
CA GLU A 727 -8.91 14.76 -34.86
C GLU A 727 -9.00 15.73 -33.68
N GLU A 728 -9.91 16.71 -33.76
CA GLU A 728 -10.12 17.67 -32.66
C GLU A 728 -10.82 17.05 -31.46
N LEU A 729 -11.67 16.04 -31.68
CA LEU A 729 -12.23 15.25 -30.59
C LEU A 729 -11.14 14.51 -29.82
N VAL A 730 -10.19 13.89 -30.53
CA VAL A 730 -9.05 13.22 -29.90
C VAL A 730 -8.21 14.21 -29.09
N LYS A 731 -7.87 15.39 -29.63
CA LYS A 731 -7.13 16.42 -28.88
C LYS A 731 -7.86 16.87 -27.60
N ILE A 732 -9.18 17.03 -27.66
CA ILE A 732 -9.99 17.36 -26.47
C ILE A 732 -9.93 16.23 -25.43
N LEU A 733 -10.01 14.96 -25.85
CA LEU A 733 -9.93 13.83 -24.94
C LEU A 733 -8.59 13.77 -24.19
N TYR A 734 -7.47 14.01 -24.87
CA TYR A 734 -6.15 14.08 -24.22
C TYR A 734 -6.09 15.19 -23.17
N ARG A 735 -6.60 16.39 -23.48
CA ARG A 735 -6.60 17.52 -22.55
C ARG A 735 -7.52 17.30 -21.35
N VAL A 736 -8.66 16.66 -21.55
CA VAL A 736 -9.66 16.46 -20.48
C VAL A 736 -9.31 15.26 -19.60
N LEU A 737 -9.04 14.10 -20.20
CA LEU A 737 -8.82 12.84 -19.49
C LEU A 737 -7.37 12.67 -19.03
N LEU A 738 -6.41 13.13 -19.82
CA LEU A 738 -4.97 12.93 -19.57
C LEU A 738 -4.23 14.21 -19.17
N ASN A 739 -4.92 15.34 -19.12
CA ASN A 739 -4.36 16.65 -18.73
C ASN A 739 -3.07 17.03 -19.49
N ARG A 740 -2.99 16.69 -20.78
CA ARG A 740 -1.87 17.03 -21.67
C ARG A 740 -2.32 17.15 -23.13
N GLU A 741 -1.41 17.61 -23.98
CA GLU A 741 -1.59 17.54 -25.44
C GLU A 741 -1.36 16.11 -25.96
N ALA A 742 -2.02 15.78 -27.07
CA ALA A 742 -1.79 14.52 -27.76
C ALA A 742 -0.41 14.51 -28.40
N ASP A 743 0.32 13.41 -28.24
CA ASP A 743 1.54 13.14 -29.01
C ASP A 743 1.18 12.76 -30.46
N GLU A 744 2.13 12.95 -31.37
CA GLU A 744 1.88 12.79 -32.82
C GLU A 744 1.39 11.37 -33.18
N THR A 745 1.95 10.34 -32.53
CA THR A 745 1.59 8.94 -32.76
C THR A 745 0.18 8.64 -32.24
N GLY A 746 -0.10 8.97 -30.97
CA GLY A 746 -1.41 8.74 -30.37
C GLY A 746 -2.53 9.52 -31.06
N LEU A 747 -2.26 10.75 -31.49
CA LEU A 747 -3.22 11.54 -32.25
C LEU A 747 -3.57 10.87 -33.58
N ALA A 748 -2.57 10.40 -34.33
CA ALA A 748 -2.76 9.73 -35.62
C ALA A 748 -3.58 8.44 -35.47
N GLU A 749 -3.23 7.59 -34.50
CA GLU A 749 -3.88 6.29 -34.29
C GLU A 749 -5.35 6.42 -33.86
N TRP A 750 -5.64 7.27 -32.88
CA TRP A 750 -7.01 7.44 -32.39
C TRP A 750 -7.91 8.11 -33.44
N THR A 751 -7.36 9.07 -34.18
CA THR A 751 -8.09 9.74 -35.26
C THR A 751 -8.43 8.75 -36.37
N GLN A 752 -7.49 7.88 -36.74
CA GLN A 752 -7.73 6.83 -37.72
C GLN A 752 -8.84 5.87 -37.25
N LYS A 753 -8.77 5.38 -36.01
CA LYS A 753 -9.79 4.48 -35.46
C LYS A 753 -11.19 5.08 -35.47
N MET A 754 -11.33 6.38 -35.16
CA MET A 754 -12.61 7.08 -35.21
C MET A 754 -13.11 7.27 -36.65
N ASN A 755 -12.21 7.55 -37.60
CA ASN A 755 -12.55 7.61 -39.03
C ASN A 755 -13.01 6.25 -39.57
N GLU A 756 -12.48 5.15 -39.03
CA GLU A 756 -12.86 3.77 -39.36
C GLU A 756 -14.13 3.29 -38.63
N GLY A 757 -14.79 4.16 -37.84
CA GLY A 757 -16.10 3.90 -37.25
C GLY A 757 -16.09 3.59 -35.74
N THR A 758 -14.95 3.71 -35.07
CA THR A 758 -14.89 3.59 -33.60
C THR A 758 -15.64 4.76 -32.95
N SER A 759 -16.58 4.45 -32.06
CA SER A 759 -17.39 5.49 -31.38
C SER A 759 -16.59 6.25 -30.32
N LEU A 760 -16.97 7.51 -30.08
CA LEU A 760 -16.37 8.33 -29.03
C LEU A 760 -16.44 7.67 -27.64
N ASP A 761 -17.54 6.96 -27.34
CA ASP A 761 -17.69 6.20 -26.09
C ASP A 761 -16.65 5.08 -25.96
N SER A 762 -16.33 4.40 -27.07
CA SER A 762 -15.29 3.37 -27.10
C SER A 762 -13.91 3.97 -26.89
N VAL A 763 -13.62 5.11 -27.52
CA VAL A 763 -12.33 5.81 -27.33
C VAL A 763 -12.17 6.28 -25.88
N ILE A 764 -13.21 6.86 -25.27
CA ILE A 764 -13.20 7.25 -23.85
C ILE A 764 -12.95 6.02 -22.96
N LYS A 765 -13.65 4.90 -23.21
CA LYS A 765 -13.45 3.66 -22.45
C LYS A 765 -12.03 3.11 -22.56
N ASP A 766 -11.40 3.22 -23.73
CA ASP A 766 -10.05 2.70 -23.90
C ASP A 766 -8.99 3.65 -23.33
N MET A 767 -9.15 4.96 -23.48
CA MET A 767 -8.27 5.94 -22.82
C MET A 767 -8.36 5.86 -21.30
N THR A 768 -9.54 5.61 -20.73
CA THR A 768 -9.72 5.46 -19.27
C THR A 768 -9.17 4.14 -18.71
N LYS A 769 -8.90 3.14 -19.56
CA LYS A 769 -8.15 1.93 -19.18
C LYS A 769 -6.64 2.16 -19.13
N SER A 770 -6.14 3.25 -19.72
CA SER A 770 -4.70 3.52 -19.76
C SER A 770 -4.10 3.72 -18.36
N THR A 771 -2.86 3.26 -18.19
CA THR A 771 -2.06 3.49 -16.98
C THR A 771 -1.90 4.98 -16.67
N GLU A 772 -1.84 5.81 -17.73
CA GLU A 772 -1.76 7.25 -17.62
C GLU A 772 -3.02 7.86 -16.96
N TYR A 773 -4.21 7.50 -17.44
CA TYR A 773 -5.47 7.93 -16.84
C TYR A 773 -5.60 7.47 -15.39
N ARG A 774 -5.25 6.21 -15.09
CA ARG A 774 -5.29 5.65 -13.72
C ARG A 774 -4.34 6.40 -12.77
N THR A 775 -3.17 6.81 -13.26
CA THR A 775 -2.20 7.59 -12.48
C THR A 775 -2.74 8.98 -12.16
N ILE A 776 -3.36 9.65 -13.13
CA ILE A 776 -4.00 10.96 -12.92
C ILE A 776 -5.18 10.82 -11.96
N PHE A 777 -6.00 9.79 -12.13
CA PHE A 777 -7.13 9.51 -11.25
C PHE A 777 -6.69 9.23 -9.81
N LYS A 778 -5.62 8.44 -9.61
CA LYS A 778 -5.05 8.16 -8.28
C LYS A 778 -4.60 9.45 -7.58
N LYS A 779 -3.94 10.37 -8.29
CA LYS A 779 -3.55 11.69 -7.77
C LYS A 779 -4.73 12.62 -7.43
N MET A 780 -5.93 12.34 -7.94
CA MET A 780 -7.14 13.10 -7.57
C MET A 780 -7.84 12.52 -6.33
N LEU A 781 -7.48 11.29 -5.92
CA LEU A 781 -7.97 10.59 -4.74
C LEU A 781 -7.05 10.76 -3.51
N GLU A 782 -5.81 11.18 -3.75
CA GLU A 782 -4.81 11.67 -2.77
C GLU A 782 -5.04 13.16 -2.54
#